data_AF-A0A6C0DB51-F1
#
_entry.id   AF-A0A6C0DB51-F1
#
_cell.length_a   1.000
_cell.length_b   1.000
_cell.length_c   1.000
_cell.angle_alpha   90.00
_cell.angle_beta   90.00
_cell.angle_gamma   90.00
#
_symmetry.space_group_name_H-M   'P 1'
#
loop_
_entity.id
_entity.type
_entity.pdbx_description
1 polymer ?
#
loop_
_entity_poly.entity_id
_entity_poly.type
_entity_poly.pdbx_seq_one_letter_code
_entity_poly.pdbx_strand_id
1 'polypeptide(L)'
;MEKSETDNKNQSNDISPSNTNMANTIKQKKEEFETIVKHYLESNPHIIAGRKSNELEIRFGTNTKLSRPISKIDYDNVVKQLYAFGFKPQVESGIQILRIACEYTDVRTGKVKMSNIRAELVGTDIIQEYCRTNSIQRIIDMPSNVFNKLKFTQKTTAVDKSGAFIQKLDMDDFNFRVSYQTEQDHNVQSNVARNIISRWEDSKKTFRSMNRVRFYHPDYPVFADLSIVKMSKKTNRVVMPEYTIQEAGVFNNMENYEIELEVDNTRVGTGSGFDNINTLMDSIRKCIRIVLGGLQGTKYPISYVERDTILQSYMRLIHGERYEKPRRVYPSDFIGPSSNTLQIENIQPTKEGANINTILHNYTVTDKADGERKLLYISENGKLYMIDTNMNVIFTGVKTNEKTIFDSLLDGEHIKNDKNDNFINLYAAFDVYFINKKSVREYEFLKTTTMEEPKKESNPEKPATMFRLGLLLELISSIKPISIMESIKKEKSEVSDATTKQLVDFSIRCKNFYYDTDRISIFDCCSKILTHIKDGLFEYNTDGLIFTPSDMAVGASQIGAPPSSLNKSTWEKSFKWKPPEFNTIDFLVTVKKDKTGKDEVHYIFEEGVNMQTNQNVVQYKTLVLRCGFDERKHGFINPFQDIVEDKLPNPKDLDNEETYKPVPFQPTEPYDPNACYCDITLKQDGSRLFMTTEEGDYFEEDMIVEFKYVMENEKTRRWVPIRVRYDKTSELRAGLKNYGNAYHVANSNWYSIHHPITDNMISTGQNIPDVVINEDIYYNRNLNTNESNTIALRNFHNLYVKNKLITGVANRGDTLIDYAVGKAGDLSKWIASKLSFVYGIDIAKDNIENHLDGACTRYLKERRKYGESMPRAIFINGNSGLNIRDGKALYTEKEKQISNAIFGKGPKDATILGRGIYNSFGLGATGFNISSCQFAIHYFFENKTTFHEFLRNIAECTKINGYFIGTCYDGKEVFERLRKYKKGESWTIFKNDSKIFEMTKMYDETGFPDTDASLGYAINVYQESINLAFREFLVNFEYLIQVMEDYGFVLLKTEELQKIGLPSSTGLFRELFSTMENEIRRNKQSGINYKKAMEMSTEEKQISFLNRYFIFRKVREVDAKKMAQVILKQNEFIENNGEEALMEIEDSTQTIEIEKLSKPKLVIKMPKKTTVKKPKIDEQTKNIEQPTENIIEPAGEMVEISKIKPTGQPMKLKIRDTTKTIKK
;
A
#
# COMPACT_ATOMS: atom_id res chain seq x y z
N MET A 1 -34.97 1.02 -54.97
CA MET A 1 -34.62 -0.39 -55.20
C MET A 1 -33.54 -0.74 -54.19
N GLU A 2 -33.73 -1.89 -53.54
CA GLU A 2 -32.84 -2.59 -52.60
C GLU A 2 -32.59 -1.95 -51.21
N LYS A 3 -33.47 -2.34 -50.28
CA LYS A 3 -33.17 -2.70 -48.89
C LYS A 3 -33.12 -4.22 -48.81
N SER A 4 -32.09 -4.80 -48.18
CA SER A 4 -32.20 -5.83 -47.10
C SER A 4 -30.90 -6.62 -46.93
N GLU A 5 -30.71 -7.13 -45.70
CA GLU A 5 -29.78 -8.19 -45.28
C GLU A 5 -28.46 -7.78 -44.61
N THR A 6 -28.53 -7.59 -43.28
CA THR A 6 -27.48 -8.05 -42.35
C THR A 6 -28.15 -8.68 -41.14
N ASP A 7 -28.32 -10.00 -41.19
CA ASP A 7 -28.45 -10.86 -40.02
C ASP A 7 -28.11 -12.29 -40.47
N ASN A 8 -26.89 -12.75 -40.20
CA ASN A 8 -26.67 -14.18 -40.08
C ASN A 8 -25.56 -14.53 -39.10
N LYS A 9 -25.94 -15.45 -38.21
CA LYS A 9 -25.27 -15.92 -37.00
C LYS A 9 -23.96 -16.64 -37.32
N ASN A 10 -22.91 -16.29 -36.60
CA ASN A 10 -21.76 -17.17 -36.37
C ASN A 10 -22.20 -18.39 -35.55
N GLN A 11 -22.49 -19.50 -36.21
CA GLN A 11 -22.44 -20.82 -35.59
C GLN A 11 -20.98 -21.18 -35.35
N SER A 12 -20.53 -21.01 -34.11
CA SER A 12 -19.31 -21.64 -33.61
C SER A 12 -19.56 -23.15 -33.51
N ASN A 13 -18.82 -23.94 -34.28
CA ASN A 13 -18.81 -25.39 -34.19
C ASN A 13 -18.42 -25.82 -32.76
N ASP A 14 -19.42 -26.33 -32.02
CA ASP A 14 -19.21 -27.16 -30.84
C ASP A 14 -18.58 -28.48 -31.26
N ILE A 15 -17.30 -28.65 -30.96
CA ILE A 15 -16.65 -29.96 -30.93
C ILE A 15 -16.18 -30.15 -29.49
N SER A 16 -16.97 -30.89 -28.72
CA SER A 16 -16.51 -31.51 -27.48
C SER A 16 -15.62 -32.70 -27.87
N PRO A 17 -14.31 -32.71 -27.54
CA PRO A 17 -13.49 -33.88 -27.78
C PRO A 17 -13.83 -34.91 -26.71
N SER A 18 -14.40 -36.03 -27.14
CA SER A 18 -14.45 -37.25 -26.33
C SER A 18 -13.02 -37.69 -25.99
N ASN A 19 -12.76 -38.04 -24.72
CA ASN A 19 -11.46 -38.49 -24.20
C ASN A 19 -10.82 -39.66 -25.00
N THR A 20 -11.61 -40.39 -25.78
CA THR A 20 -11.15 -41.50 -26.65
C THR A 20 -10.44 -41.04 -27.92
N ASN A 21 -10.73 -39.86 -28.48
CA ASN A 21 -10.03 -39.36 -29.68
C ASN A 21 -8.64 -38.80 -29.37
N MET A 22 -8.43 -38.28 -28.15
CA MET A 22 -7.20 -37.58 -27.76
C MET A 22 -6.03 -38.54 -27.46
N ALA A 23 -6.32 -39.70 -26.88
CA ALA A 23 -5.31 -40.76 -26.65
C ALA A 23 -4.73 -41.30 -27.97
N ASN A 24 -5.55 -41.37 -29.03
CA ASN A 24 -5.10 -41.76 -30.37
C ASN A 24 -4.15 -40.72 -30.98
N THR A 25 -4.37 -39.43 -30.71
CA THR A 25 -3.50 -38.35 -31.20
C THR A 25 -2.14 -38.31 -30.51
N ILE A 26 -2.07 -38.56 -29.18
CA ILE A 26 -0.80 -38.60 -28.44
C ILE A 26 0.06 -39.79 -28.91
N LYS A 27 -0.59 -40.95 -29.09
CA LYS A 27 0.09 -42.14 -29.60
C LYS A 27 0.66 -41.89 -31.00
N GLN A 28 -0.12 -41.28 -31.89
CA GLN A 28 0.35 -40.86 -33.22
C GLN A 28 1.51 -39.88 -33.15
N LYS A 29 1.41 -38.80 -32.37
CA LYS A 29 2.52 -37.83 -32.21
C LYS A 29 3.78 -38.47 -31.65
N LYS A 30 3.66 -39.45 -30.77
CA LYS A 30 4.80 -40.23 -30.24
C LYS A 30 5.44 -41.09 -31.34
N GLU A 31 4.65 -41.77 -32.15
CA GLU A 31 5.11 -42.56 -33.30
C GLU A 31 5.77 -41.67 -34.36
N GLU A 32 5.24 -40.47 -34.60
CA GLU A 32 5.85 -39.45 -35.48
C GLU A 32 7.19 -38.96 -34.92
N PHE A 33 7.30 -38.73 -33.61
CA PHE A 33 8.57 -38.36 -32.98
C PHE A 33 9.62 -39.47 -33.16
N GLU A 34 9.25 -40.71 -32.92
CA GLU A 34 10.12 -41.87 -33.15
C GLU A 34 10.53 -41.98 -34.63
N THR A 35 9.63 -41.64 -35.56
CA THR A 35 9.91 -41.59 -37.01
C THR A 35 10.91 -40.50 -37.37
N ILE A 36 10.83 -39.30 -36.79
CA ILE A 36 11.82 -38.23 -37.00
C ILE A 36 13.20 -38.67 -36.49
N VAL A 37 13.28 -39.27 -35.30
CA VAL A 37 14.54 -39.79 -34.73
C VAL A 37 15.13 -40.90 -35.61
N LYS A 38 14.27 -41.76 -36.16
CA LYS A 38 14.67 -42.80 -37.12
C LYS A 38 15.29 -42.20 -38.39
N HIS A 39 14.64 -41.21 -39.00
CA HIS A 39 15.19 -40.53 -40.19
C HIS A 39 16.51 -39.81 -39.89
N TYR A 40 16.65 -39.27 -38.69
CA TYR A 40 17.91 -38.67 -38.23
C TYR A 40 19.03 -39.73 -38.09
N LEU A 41 18.77 -40.88 -37.46
CA LEU A 41 19.75 -41.96 -37.35
C LEU A 41 20.13 -42.57 -38.71
N GLU A 42 19.15 -42.78 -39.60
CA GLU A 42 19.37 -43.29 -40.96
C GLU A 42 20.25 -42.35 -41.82
N SER A 43 20.36 -41.08 -41.44
CA SER A 43 21.18 -40.09 -42.13
C SER A 43 22.69 -40.19 -41.82
N ASN A 44 23.09 -41.06 -40.89
CA ASN A 44 24.46 -41.18 -40.36
C ASN A 44 25.03 -39.82 -39.90
N PRO A 45 24.51 -39.24 -38.81
CA PRO A 45 24.82 -37.87 -38.38
C PRO A 45 26.29 -37.62 -38.06
N HIS A 46 27.07 -38.68 -37.80
CA HIS A 46 28.53 -38.60 -37.60
C HIS A 46 29.30 -38.17 -38.87
N ILE A 47 28.75 -38.37 -40.07
CA ILE A 47 29.45 -38.09 -41.34
C ILE A 47 29.06 -36.70 -41.87
N ILE A 48 30.00 -35.76 -41.87
CA ILE A 48 29.81 -34.43 -42.49
C ILE A 48 30.03 -34.55 -44.00
N ALA A 49 28.95 -34.61 -44.78
CA ALA A 49 29.02 -34.67 -46.24
C ALA A 49 28.86 -33.27 -46.86
N GLY A 50 29.89 -32.76 -47.55
CA GLY A 50 29.79 -31.51 -48.32
C GLY A 50 29.54 -30.25 -47.49
N ARG A 51 30.07 -30.19 -46.25
CA ARG A 51 29.79 -29.13 -45.24
C ARG A 51 28.33 -29.03 -44.81
N LYS A 52 27.55 -30.10 -45.03
CA LYS A 52 26.20 -30.24 -44.48
C LYS A 52 26.25 -31.08 -43.21
N SER A 53 25.68 -30.58 -42.14
CA SER A 53 25.49 -31.27 -40.87
C SER A 53 23.99 -31.43 -40.61
N ASN A 54 23.63 -32.61 -40.11
CA ASN A 54 22.28 -32.94 -39.69
C ASN A 54 22.10 -32.50 -38.24
N GLU A 55 21.02 -31.79 -37.93
CA GLU A 55 20.76 -31.23 -36.60
C GLU A 55 19.38 -31.67 -36.13
N LEU A 56 19.31 -32.40 -35.01
CA LEU A 56 18.07 -32.73 -34.33
C LEU A 56 17.96 -31.87 -33.07
N GLU A 57 17.00 -30.94 -33.07
CA GLU A 57 16.79 -29.99 -31.98
C GLU A 57 15.37 -30.11 -31.39
N ILE A 58 15.27 -29.85 -30.09
CA ILE A 58 14.01 -29.80 -29.33
C ILE A 58 13.94 -28.46 -28.64
N ARG A 59 12.97 -27.63 -29.02
CA ARG A 59 12.81 -26.27 -28.48
C ARG A 59 11.61 -26.19 -27.56
N PHE A 60 11.80 -25.66 -26.35
CA PHE A 60 10.74 -25.50 -25.36
C PHE A 60 10.09 -24.12 -25.46
N GLY A 61 8.80 -24.02 -25.08
CA GLY A 61 8.10 -22.74 -25.00
C GLY A 61 7.74 -22.13 -26.36
N THR A 62 7.63 -22.94 -27.41
CA THR A 62 7.44 -22.45 -28.79
C THR A 62 6.04 -21.90 -29.10
N ASN A 63 5.01 -22.36 -28.38
CA ASN A 63 3.63 -21.92 -28.58
C ASN A 63 3.16 -21.01 -27.44
N THR A 64 3.24 -19.70 -27.67
CA THR A 64 2.84 -18.68 -26.69
C THR A 64 1.32 -18.61 -26.44
N LYS A 65 0.50 -19.38 -27.17
CA LYS A 65 -0.94 -19.47 -26.91
C LYS A 65 -1.27 -20.45 -25.77
N LEU A 66 -0.43 -21.47 -25.58
CA LEU A 66 -0.64 -22.54 -24.58
C LEU A 66 -0.01 -22.21 -23.22
N SER A 67 1.13 -21.51 -23.24
CA SER A 67 1.86 -21.11 -22.05
C SER A 67 2.48 -19.73 -22.22
N ARG A 68 2.75 -19.06 -21.09
CA ARG A 68 3.55 -17.83 -21.08
C ARG A 68 4.95 -18.07 -21.65
N PRO A 69 5.60 -17.04 -22.23
CA PRO A 69 7.02 -17.10 -22.57
C PRO A 69 7.87 -17.48 -21.37
N ILE A 70 9.00 -18.14 -21.61
CA ILE A 70 9.96 -18.55 -20.58
C ILE A 70 10.47 -17.29 -19.88
N SER A 71 10.26 -17.21 -18.56
CA SER A 71 10.75 -16.11 -17.73
C SER A 71 12.19 -16.38 -17.27
N LYS A 72 12.85 -15.35 -16.72
CA LYS A 72 14.18 -15.50 -16.10
C LYS A 72 14.15 -16.54 -14.97
N ILE A 73 13.10 -16.55 -14.15
CA ILE A 73 12.93 -17.54 -13.07
C ILE A 73 12.88 -18.96 -13.65
N ASP A 74 12.13 -19.16 -14.73
CA ASP A 74 12.03 -20.46 -15.38
C ASP A 74 13.41 -20.90 -15.95
N TYR A 75 14.15 -19.96 -16.54
CA TYR A 75 15.53 -20.17 -17.01
C TYR A 75 16.46 -20.60 -15.86
N ASP A 76 16.48 -19.86 -14.76
CA ASP A 76 17.34 -20.13 -13.60
C ASP A 76 16.97 -21.47 -12.93
N ASN A 77 15.67 -21.81 -12.87
CA ASN A 77 15.21 -23.10 -12.37
C ASN A 77 15.71 -24.27 -13.23
N VAL A 78 15.72 -24.12 -14.56
CA VAL A 78 16.28 -25.14 -15.46
C VAL A 78 17.78 -25.25 -15.28
N VAL A 79 18.52 -24.14 -15.13
CA VAL A 79 19.95 -24.16 -14.81
C VAL A 79 20.22 -24.95 -13.53
N LYS A 80 19.50 -24.65 -12.43
CA LYS A 80 19.62 -25.36 -11.16
C LYS A 80 19.36 -26.86 -11.31
N GLN A 81 18.34 -27.24 -12.07
CA GLN A 81 18.04 -28.65 -12.36
C GLN A 81 19.14 -29.33 -13.17
N LEU A 82 19.70 -28.66 -14.19
CA LEU A 82 20.79 -29.23 -14.99
C LEU A 82 22.01 -29.53 -14.12
N TYR A 83 22.41 -28.61 -13.24
CA TYR A 83 23.49 -28.85 -12.28
C TYR A 83 23.19 -29.99 -11.32
N ALA A 84 21.98 -30.04 -10.76
CA ALA A 84 21.56 -31.11 -9.84
C ALA A 84 21.61 -32.51 -10.50
N PHE A 85 21.40 -32.59 -11.82
CA PHE A 85 21.52 -33.82 -12.61
C PHE A 85 22.89 -34.02 -13.28
N GLY A 86 23.92 -33.27 -12.88
CA GLY A 86 25.31 -33.52 -13.29
C GLY A 86 25.75 -32.94 -14.64
N PHE A 87 24.93 -32.09 -15.27
CA PHE A 87 25.35 -31.37 -16.47
C PHE A 87 26.42 -30.31 -16.13
N LYS A 88 27.34 -30.08 -17.07
CA LYS A 88 28.42 -29.10 -16.93
C LYS A 88 28.38 -28.09 -18.07
N PRO A 89 28.54 -26.78 -17.80
CA PRO A 89 28.65 -25.79 -18.86
C PRO A 89 29.99 -25.93 -19.58
N GLN A 90 30.00 -25.70 -20.90
CA GLN A 90 31.24 -25.62 -21.67
C GLN A 90 32.00 -24.31 -21.42
N VAL A 91 31.26 -23.21 -21.30
CA VAL A 91 31.77 -21.87 -20.97
C VAL A 91 30.76 -21.22 -20.01
N GLU A 92 31.16 -20.94 -18.78
CA GLU A 92 30.26 -20.41 -17.73
C GLU A 92 29.70 -19.03 -18.08
N SER A 93 30.50 -18.15 -18.68
CA SER A 93 30.05 -16.82 -19.12
C SER A 93 29.10 -16.84 -20.32
N GLY A 94 28.94 -18.01 -20.96
CA GLY A 94 28.28 -18.15 -22.25
C GLY A 94 29.11 -17.61 -23.42
N ILE A 95 28.61 -17.87 -24.63
CA ILE A 95 29.18 -17.42 -25.89
C ILE A 95 28.25 -16.37 -26.50
N GLN A 96 28.78 -15.18 -26.75
CA GLN A 96 28.06 -14.09 -27.42
C GLN A 96 28.04 -14.30 -28.93
N ILE A 97 26.84 -14.31 -29.51
CA ILE A 97 26.60 -14.56 -30.93
C ILE A 97 25.64 -13.50 -31.47
N LEU A 98 26.01 -12.82 -32.55
CA LEU A 98 25.12 -11.94 -33.32
C LEU A 98 24.77 -12.60 -34.66
N ARG A 99 23.49 -12.91 -34.83
CA ARG A 99 22.92 -13.46 -36.08
C ARG A 99 22.26 -12.34 -36.88
N ILE A 100 22.63 -12.25 -38.16
CA ILE A 100 22.16 -11.20 -39.08
C ILE A 100 21.59 -11.88 -40.33
N ALA A 101 20.32 -11.61 -40.64
CA ALA A 101 19.69 -12.05 -41.88
C ALA A 101 19.39 -10.83 -42.75
N CYS A 102 19.74 -10.90 -44.02
CA CYS A 102 19.52 -9.82 -45.00
C CYS A 102 18.29 -10.12 -45.86
N GLU A 103 17.63 -9.09 -46.34
CA GLU A 103 16.63 -9.22 -47.38
C GLU A 103 17.28 -9.45 -48.76
N TYR A 104 16.58 -10.15 -49.63
CA TYR A 104 16.95 -10.31 -51.02
C TYR A 104 15.71 -10.28 -51.91
N THR A 105 15.87 -9.77 -53.12
CA THR A 105 14.81 -9.82 -54.13
C THR A 105 14.83 -11.18 -54.81
N ASP A 106 13.74 -11.92 -54.66
CA ASP A 106 13.55 -13.21 -55.32
C ASP A 106 13.38 -12.98 -56.83
N VAL A 107 14.41 -13.35 -57.61
CA VAL A 107 14.47 -13.13 -59.07
C VAL A 107 13.27 -13.76 -59.80
N ARG A 108 12.68 -14.83 -59.24
CA ARG A 108 11.54 -15.53 -59.86
C ARG A 108 10.20 -14.83 -59.59
N THR A 109 10.06 -14.15 -58.45
CA THR A 109 8.77 -13.56 -58.04
C THR A 109 8.78 -12.04 -57.97
N GLY A 110 9.94 -11.40 -58.11
CA GLY A 110 10.14 -9.95 -57.98
C GLY A 110 9.90 -9.42 -56.55
N LYS A 111 9.53 -10.29 -55.61
CA LYS A 111 9.21 -9.90 -54.22
C LYS A 111 10.47 -9.93 -53.36
N VAL A 112 10.60 -8.92 -52.51
CA VAL A 112 11.64 -8.88 -51.46
C VAL A 112 11.26 -9.87 -50.36
N LYS A 113 12.18 -10.76 -50.00
CA LYS A 113 12.02 -11.77 -48.94
C LYS A 113 13.27 -11.80 -48.07
N MET A 114 13.15 -12.27 -46.84
CA MET A 114 14.31 -12.53 -45.98
C MET A 114 15.08 -13.76 -46.45
N SER A 115 16.41 -13.67 -46.48
CA SER A 115 17.29 -14.79 -46.81
C SER A 115 17.19 -15.91 -45.76
N ASN A 116 17.29 -17.16 -46.20
CA ASN A 116 17.46 -18.32 -45.32
C ASN A 116 18.93 -18.55 -44.91
N ILE A 117 19.83 -17.67 -45.36
CA ILE A 117 21.25 -17.65 -45.02
C ILE A 117 21.48 -16.50 -44.06
N ARG A 118 22.07 -16.82 -42.90
CA ARG A 118 22.38 -15.86 -41.84
C ARG A 118 23.90 -15.74 -41.67
N ALA A 119 24.39 -14.51 -41.52
CA ALA A 119 25.73 -14.28 -41.02
C ALA A 119 25.73 -14.46 -39.49
N GLU A 120 26.68 -15.23 -38.97
CA GLU A 120 26.89 -15.44 -37.54
C GLU A 120 28.25 -14.85 -37.15
N LEU A 121 28.22 -13.88 -36.26
CA LEU A 121 29.40 -13.28 -35.63
C LEU A 121 29.53 -13.83 -34.21
N VAL A 122 30.65 -14.47 -33.89
CA VAL A 122 30.91 -15.09 -32.58
C VAL A 122 32.02 -14.34 -31.85
N GLY A 123 31.72 -13.89 -30.64
CA GLY A 123 32.67 -13.19 -29.76
C GLY A 123 32.37 -11.71 -29.58
N THR A 124 32.55 -11.22 -28.36
CA THR A 124 32.23 -9.85 -27.96
C THR A 124 33.05 -8.81 -28.71
N ASP A 125 34.30 -9.12 -29.05
CA ASP A 125 35.22 -8.24 -29.78
C ASP A 125 34.71 -7.89 -31.18
N ILE A 126 34.31 -8.90 -31.96
CA ILE A 126 33.80 -8.69 -33.32
C ILE A 126 32.41 -8.07 -33.31
N ILE A 127 31.56 -8.46 -32.37
CA ILE A 127 30.22 -7.88 -32.24
C ILE A 127 30.31 -6.38 -31.90
N GLN A 128 31.23 -5.99 -31.01
CA GLN A 128 31.46 -4.57 -30.70
C GLN A 128 31.95 -3.79 -31.93
N GLU A 129 32.86 -4.35 -32.71
CA GLU A 129 33.33 -3.69 -33.93
C GLU A 129 32.21 -3.56 -34.98
N TYR A 130 31.37 -4.59 -35.14
CA TYR A 130 30.19 -4.49 -35.99
C TYR A 130 29.27 -3.37 -35.51
N CYS A 131 29.04 -3.27 -34.19
CA CYS A 131 28.19 -2.21 -33.64
C CYS A 131 28.77 -0.82 -33.89
N ARG A 132 30.10 -0.64 -33.94
CA ARG A 132 30.72 0.65 -34.25
C ARG A 132 30.63 1.01 -35.73
N THR A 133 30.76 0.03 -36.62
CA THR A 133 30.98 0.28 -38.05
C THR A 133 29.77 -0.03 -38.94
N ASN A 134 28.85 -0.89 -38.49
CA ASN A 134 27.78 -1.53 -39.28
C ASN A 134 28.27 -2.23 -40.56
N SER A 135 29.58 -2.48 -40.69
CA SER A 135 30.20 -3.01 -41.91
C SER A 135 30.76 -4.41 -41.66
N ILE A 136 30.26 -5.38 -42.43
CA ILE A 136 30.82 -6.74 -42.39
C ILE A 136 32.19 -6.80 -43.09
N GLN A 137 32.47 -5.89 -44.04
CA GLN A 137 33.75 -5.81 -44.72
C GLN A 137 34.87 -5.39 -43.76
N ARG A 138 34.61 -4.41 -42.89
CA ARG A 138 35.51 -4.02 -41.79
C ARG A 138 35.94 -5.18 -40.91
N ILE A 139 35.04 -6.14 -40.65
CA ILE A 139 35.33 -7.34 -39.86
C ILE A 139 36.21 -8.32 -40.63
N ILE A 140 35.98 -8.46 -41.94
CA ILE A 140 36.79 -9.31 -42.81
C ILE A 140 38.22 -8.77 -42.94
N ASP A 141 38.37 -7.44 -42.94
CA ASP A 141 39.66 -6.76 -43.11
C ASP A 141 40.50 -6.71 -41.81
N MET A 142 39.97 -7.15 -40.66
CA MET A 142 40.69 -7.18 -39.39
C MET A 142 41.82 -8.24 -39.38
N PRO A 143 43.04 -7.92 -38.92
CA PRO A 143 44.12 -8.89 -38.77
C PRO A 143 43.85 -9.84 -37.59
N SER A 144 44.07 -11.15 -37.81
CA SER A 144 44.07 -12.25 -36.83
C SER A 144 42.72 -12.93 -36.50
N ASN A 145 42.58 -14.18 -36.93
CA ASN A 145 41.59 -15.21 -36.52
C ASN A 145 40.10 -15.04 -36.88
N VAL A 146 39.75 -14.31 -37.95
CA VAL A 146 38.35 -14.22 -38.45
C VAL A 146 37.78 -15.56 -38.96
N PHE A 147 38.64 -16.52 -39.36
CA PHE A 147 38.23 -17.77 -40.01
C PHE A 147 37.21 -18.62 -39.23
N ASN A 148 37.16 -18.51 -37.89
CA ASN A 148 36.21 -19.26 -37.06
C ASN A 148 35.16 -18.38 -36.36
N LYS A 149 35.25 -17.04 -36.47
CA LYS A 149 34.36 -16.11 -35.77
C LYS A 149 33.29 -15.48 -36.66
N LEU A 150 33.46 -15.51 -37.98
CA LEU A 150 32.43 -15.12 -38.96
C LEU A 150 32.12 -16.32 -39.87
N LYS A 151 30.86 -16.76 -39.86
CA LYS A 151 30.37 -17.79 -40.78
C LYS A 151 29.00 -17.45 -41.37
N PHE A 152 28.70 -17.99 -42.54
CA PHE A 152 27.38 -17.88 -43.15
C PHE A 152 26.69 -19.23 -43.10
N THR A 153 25.65 -19.35 -42.28
CA THR A 153 24.95 -20.62 -42.07
C THR A 153 23.62 -20.60 -42.81
N GLN A 154 23.37 -21.61 -43.63
CA GLN A 154 22.07 -21.85 -44.26
C GLN A 154 21.34 -22.98 -43.52
N LYS A 155 20.14 -22.70 -43.02
CA LYS A 155 19.26 -23.71 -42.42
C LYS A 155 18.19 -24.14 -43.41
N THR A 156 18.09 -25.44 -43.69
CA THR A 156 17.04 -26.05 -44.51
C THR A 156 16.34 -27.18 -43.79
N THR A 157 15.03 -27.37 -44.05
CA THR A 157 14.29 -28.52 -43.53
C THR A 157 14.89 -29.82 -44.09
N ALA A 158 15.08 -30.83 -43.25
CA ALA A 158 15.59 -32.12 -43.70
C ALA A 158 14.60 -32.79 -44.67
N VAL A 159 15.13 -33.61 -45.58
CA VAL A 159 14.33 -34.40 -46.54
C VAL A 159 14.49 -35.88 -46.25
N ASP A 160 13.44 -36.65 -46.47
CA ASP A 160 13.50 -38.11 -46.39
C ASP A 160 14.17 -38.72 -47.64
N LYS A 161 14.27 -40.06 -47.67
CA LYS A 161 14.84 -40.80 -48.83
C LYS A 161 14.04 -40.64 -50.12
N SER A 162 12.77 -40.21 -50.04
CA SER A 162 11.90 -39.94 -51.20
C SER A 162 11.99 -38.50 -51.70
N GLY A 163 12.74 -37.64 -51.00
CA GLY A 163 12.88 -36.21 -51.30
C GLY A 163 11.75 -35.34 -50.72
N ALA A 164 10.87 -35.90 -49.88
CA ALA A 164 9.83 -35.14 -49.21
C ALA A 164 10.38 -34.43 -47.96
N PHE A 165 9.89 -33.21 -47.70
CA PHE A 165 10.29 -32.44 -46.51
C PHE A 165 9.74 -33.08 -45.24
N ILE A 166 10.63 -33.33 -44.27
CA ILE A 166 10.25 -33.82 -42.94
C ILE A 166 9.66 -32.64 -42.16
N GLN A 167 8.37 -32.71 -41.86
CA GLN A 167 7.70 -31.65 -41.11
C GLN A 167 8.17 -31.59 -39.65
N LYS A 168 8.11 -30.40 -39.06
CA LYS A 168 8.39 -30.21 -37.65
C LYS A 168 7.22 -30.76 -36.84
N LEU A 169 7.51 -31.39 -35.71
CA LEU A 169 6.49 -31.96 -34.83
C LEU A 169 6.28 -31.04 -33.62
N ASP A 170 5.03 -30.60 -33.44
CA ASP A 170 4.60 -29.83 -32.27
C ASP A 170 3.96 -30.74 -31.20
N MET A 171 4.65 -30.89 -30.07
CA MET A 171 4.19 -31.61 -28.89
C MET A 171 3.44 -30.64 -27.96
N ASP A 172 2.26 -30.20 -28.38
CA ASP A 172 1.43 -29.21 -27.68
C ASP A 172 1.20 -29.55 -26.20
N ASP A 173 1.06 -30.84 -25.85
CA ASP A 173 0.82 -31.31 -24.48
C ASP A 173 1.94 -30.93 -23.50
N PHE A 174 3.16 -30.74 -23.99
CA PHE A 174 4.33 -30.34 -23.21
C PHE A 174 5.01 -29.07 -23.75
N ASN A 175 4.35 -28.37 -24.70
CA ASN A 175 4.78 -27.13 -25.33
C ASN A 175 6.25 -27.13 -25.79
N PHE A 176 6.65 -28.19 -26.50
CA PHE A 176 7.94 -28.22 -27.19
C PHE A 176 7.78 -28.64 -28.65
N ARG A 177 8.72 -28.19 -29.48
CA ARG A 177 8.79 -28.52 -30.90
C ARG A 177 10.03 -29.35 -31.18
N VAL A 178 9.86 -30.46 -31.88
CA VAL A 178 10.95 -31.26 -32.42
C VAL A 178 11.17 -30.85 -33.87
N SER A 179 12.41 -30.55 -34.23
CA SER A 179 12.77 -30.29 -35.61
C SER A 179 14.05 -30.98 -36.01
N TYR A 180 13.98 -31.64 -37.17
CA TYR A 180 15.14 -32.18 -37.86
C TYR A 180 15.48 -31.27 -39.05
N GLN A 181 16.67 -30.68 -39.00
CA GLN A 181 17.14 -29.71 -39.98
C GLN A 181 18.51 -30.10 -40.53
N THR A 182 18.85 -29.51 -41.66
CA THR A 182 20.18 -29.57 -42.27
C THR A 182 20.79 -28.18 -42.21
N GLU A 183 21.95 -28.07 -41.58
CA GLU A 183 22.77 -26.86 -41.59
C GLU A 183 23.88 -27.00 -42.63
N GLN A 184 24.05 -25.96 -43.45
CA GLN A 184 25.17 -25.86 -44.37
C GLN A 184 25.98 -24.59 -44.06
N ASP A 185 27.24 -24.78 -43.68
CA ASP A 185 28.14 -23.68 -43.38
C ASP A 185 28.94 -23.25 -44.63
N HIS A 186 28.86 -21.96 -44.93
CA HIS A 186 29.56 -21.29 -46.00
C HIS A 186 30.63 -20.36 -45.43
N ASN A 187 31.83 -20.43 -46.00
CA ASN A 187 32.89 -19.47 -45.70
C ASN A 187 32.66 -18.15 -46.45
N VAL A 188 33.36 -17.11 -46.00
CA VAL A 188 33.31 -15.75 -46.58
C VAL A 188 33.65 -15.73 -48.07
N GLN A 189 34.49 -16.67 -48.53
CA GLN A 189 34.92 -16.76 -49.92
C GLN A 189 33.91 -17.42 -50.87
N SER A 190 32.83 -18.01 -50.36
CA SER A 190 31.80 -18.64 -51.19
C SER A 190 31.06 -17.61 -52.06
N ASN A 191 30.64 -18.00 -53.27
CA ASN A 191 29.89 -17.11 -54.17
C ASN A 191 28.61 -16.56 -53.51
N VAL A 192 27.97 -17.38 -52.68
CA VAL A 192 26.76 -17.02 -51.95
C VAL A 192 27.05 -15.96 -50.88
N ALA A 193 28.12 -16.14 -50.10
CA ALA A 193 28.54 -15.14 -49.12
C ALA A 193 28.96 -13.81 -49.78
N ARG A 194 29.73 -13.86 -50.88
CA ARG A 194 30.14 -12.64 -51.62
C ARG A 194 28.95 -11.84 -52.14
N ASN A 195 27.90 -12.51 -52.61
CA ASN A 195 26.68 -11.84 -53.07
C ASN A 195 25.90 -11.16 -51.93
N ILE A 196 25.94 -11.73 -50.73
CA ILE A 196 25.33 -11.12 -49.53
C ILE A 196 26.17 -9.93 -49.08
N ILE A 197 27.51 -10.07 -49.07
CA ILE A 197 28.44 -9.01 -48.64
C ILE A 197 28.39 -7.81 -49.60
N SER A 198 28.33 -8.03 -50.92
CA SER A 198 28.30 -6.94 -51.91
C SER A 198 27.02 -6.09 -51.85
N ARG A 199 25.94 -6.63 -51.29
CA ARG A 199 24.65 -5.94 -51.09
C ARG A 199 24.40 -5.61 -49.62
N TRP A 200 25.41 -5.70 -48.76
CA TRP A 200 25.23 -5.59 -47.33
C TRP A 200 24.74 -4.20 -46.94
N GLU A 201 25.30 -3.13 -47.49
CA GLU A 201 24.92 -1.75 -47.13
C GLU A 201 23.51 -1.39 -47.65
N ASP A 202 23.14 -1.89 -48.84
CA ASP A 202 21.88 -1.56 -49.51
C ASP A 202 20.68 -2.44 -49.10
N SER A 203 20.90 -3.49 -48.28
CA SER A 203 19.84 -4.40 -47.85
C SER A 203 19.40 -4.11 -46.42
N LYS A 204 18.08 -4.17 -46.17
CA LYS A 204 17.57 -4.21 -44.80
C LYS A 204 17.85 -5.57 -44.15
N LYS A 205 18.03 -5.53 -42.84
CA LYS A 205 18.51 -6.65 -42.03
C LYS A 205 17.67 -6.82 -40.79
N THR A 206 17.52 -8.06 -40.37
CA THR A 206 17.04 -8.39 -39.02
C THR A 206 18.19 -8.89 -38.18
N PHE A 207 18.27 -8.40 -36.96
CA PHE A 207 19.35 -8.68 -36.03
C PHE A 207 18.84 -9.49 -34.85
N ARG A 208 19.65 -10.45 -34.42
CA ARG A 208 19.39 -11.28 -33.24
C ARG A 208 20.69 -11.49 -32.48
N SER A 209 20.87 -10.74 -31.41
CA SER A 209 21.97 -10.89 -30.46
C SER A 209 21.59 -11.93 -29.41
N MET A 210 22.47 -12.87 -29.12
CA MET A 210 22.22 -13.87 -28.09
C MET A 210 23.48 -14.20 -27.29
N ASN A 211 23.30 -14.45 -26.00
CA ASN A 211 24.30 -15.13 -25.17
C ASN A 211 23.85 -16.56 -24.92
N ARG A 212 24.65 -17.55 -25.31
CA ARG A 212 24.29 -18.97 -25.19
C ARG A 212 25.24 -19.70 -24.25
N VAL A 213 24.70 -20.35 -23.22
CA VAL A 213 25.41 -21.28 -22.35
C VAL A 213 25.04 -22.69 -22.79
N ARG A 214 26.02 -23.46 -23.27
CA ARG A 214 25.85 -24.85 -23.69
C ARG A 214 26.27 -25.78 -22.54
N PHE A 215 25.35 -26.62 -22.10
CA PHE A 215 25.59 -27.65 -21.09
C PHE A 215 25.76 -29.02 -21.76
N TYR A 216 26.71 -29.81 -21.28
CA TYR A 216 26.94 -31.19 -21.73
C TYR A 216 26.90 -32.16 -20.55
N HIS A 217 26.59 -33.43 -20.83
CA HIS A 217 26.57 -34.50 -19.84
C HIS A 217 27.49 -35.66 -20.25
N PRO A 218 28.28 -36.24 -19.32
CA PRO A 218 29.14 -37.39 -19.63
C PRO A 218 28.39 -38.59 -20.20
N ASP A 219 27.20 -38.90 -19.67
CA ASP A 219 26.44 -40.11 -20.05
C ASP A 219 25.41 -39.90 -21.16
N TYR A 220 24.96 -38.68 -21.42
CA TYR A 220 23.88 -38.41 -22.40
C TYR A 220 24.44 -37.70 -23.64
N PRO A 221 24.11 -38.13 -24.86
CA PRO A 221 24.59 -37.52 -26.10
C PRO A 221 23.72 -36.32 -26.50
N VAL A 222 23.43 -35.43 -25.55
CA VAL A 222 22.53 -34.28 -25.73
C VAL A 222 23.13 -33.06 -25.05
N PHE A 223 23.22 -31.97 -25.79
CA PHE A 223 23.53 -30.64 -25.29
C PHE A 223 22.25 -29.92 -24.86
N ALA A 224 22.30 -29.22 -23.72
CA ALA A 224 21.26 -28.28 -23.32
C ALA A 224 21.75 -26.86 -23.54
N ASP A 225 21.16 -26.19 -24.53
CA ASP A 225 21.49 -24.83 -24.93
C ASP A 225 20.50 -23.85 -24.31
N LEU A 226 21.02 -23.04 -23.39
CA LEU A 226 20.26 -22.00 -22.70
C LEU A 226 20.70 -20.64 -23.25
N SER A 227 19.77 -19.90 -23.86
CA SER A 227 20.08 -18.66 -24.58
C SER A 227 19.27 -17.46 -24.06
N ILE A 228 19.95 -16.34 -23.84
CA ILE A 228 19.34 -15.02 -23.60
C ILE A 228 19.41 -14.23 -24.90
N VAL A 229 18.27 -13.80 -25.44
CA VAL A 229 18.14 -13.29 -26.81
C VAL A 229 17.53 -11.90 -26.84
N LYS A 230 18.22 -10.96 -27.50
CA LYS A 230 17.72 -9.63 -27.89
C LYS A 230 17.59 -9.55 -29.41
N MET A 231 16.47 -9.06 -29.91
CA MET A 231 16.18 -9.04 -31.36
C MET A 231 15.64 -7.70 -31.83
N SER A 232 15.65 -7.47 -33.15
CA SER A 232 15.04 -6.28 -33.79
C SER A 232 13.58 -6.08 -33.37
N LYS A 233 13.13 -4.82 -33.37
CA LYS A 233 11.74 -4.44 -33.01
C LYS A 233 10.70 -5.23 -33.82
N LYS A 234 9.56 -5.50 -33.20
CA LYS A 234 8.43 -6.20 -33.82
C LYS A 234 7.21 -5.30 -33.91
N THR A 235 6.50 -5.35 -35.03
CA THR A 235 5.16 -4.76 -35.17
C THR A 235 4.22 -5.87 -35.62
N ASN A 236 3.07 -6.04 -34.94
CA ASN A 236 2.12 -7.13 -35.21
C ASN A 236 2.77 -8.53 -35.26
N ARG A 237 3.71 -8.81 -34.34
CA ARG A 237 4.51 -10.06 -34.25
C ARG A 237 5.51 -10.31 -35.40
N VAL A 238 5.63 -9.39 -36.35
CA VAL A 238 6.61 -9.46 -37.45
C VAL A 238 7.82 -8.62 -37.09
N VAL A 239 9.02 -9.19 -37.23
CA VAL A 239 10.29 -8.48 -37.01
C VAL A 239 10.50 -7.46 -38.12
N MET A 240 10.77 -6.21 -37.75
CA MET A 240 10.99 -5.12 -38.70
C MET A 240 12.46 -5.13 -39.16
N PRO A 241 12.72 -5.26 -40.48
CA PRO A 241 14.07 -5.19 -41.01
C PRO A 241 14.51 -3.73 -41.14
N GLU A 242 15.73 -3.43 -40.70
CA GLU A 242 16.35 -2.09 -40.71
C GLU A 242 17.76 -2.14 -41.30
N TYR A 243 18.30 -1.00 -41.74
CA TYR A 243 19.64 -0.98 -42.35
C TYR A 243 20.75 -1.21 -41.33
N THR A 244 20.63 -0.60 -40.14
CA THR A 244 21.63 -0.62 -39.08
C THR A 244 21.15 -1.29 -37.80
N ILE A 245 22.09 -1.75 -36.97
CA ILE A 245 21.75 -2.38 -35.68
C ILE A 245 21.18 -1.39 -34.66
N GLN A 246 21.56 -0.11 -34.76
CA GLN A 246 21.08 0.98 -33.91
C GLN A 246 19.61 1.30 -34.17
N GLU A 247 19.22 1.46 -35.44
CA GLU A 247 17.83 1.72 -35.84
C GLU A 247 16.91 0.55 -35.43
N ALA A 248 17.42 -0.69 -35.58
CA ALA A 248 16.73 -1.89 -35.14
C ALA A 248 16.48 -1.95 -33.62
N GLY A 249 17.16 -1.11 -32.82
CA GLY A 249 16.97 -0.97 -31.38
C GLY A 249 17.28 -2.23 -30.58
N VAL A 250 18.11 -3.15 -31.10
CA VAL A 250 18.31 -4.50 -30.58
C VAL A 250 18.65 -4.51 -29.09
N PHE A 251 19.61 -3.68 -28.68
CA PHE A 251 20.12 -3.69 -27.29
C PHE A 251 19.20 -3.00 -26.28
N ASN A 252 18.25 -2.21 -26.76
CA ASN A 252 17.23 -1.54 -25.94
C ASN A 252 15.94 -2.39 -25.84
N ASN A 253 15.82 -3.44 -26.65
CA ASN A 253 14.67 -4.34 -26.62
C ASN A 253 14.80 -5.37 -25.49
N MET A 254 13.65 -5.85 -25.01
CA MET A 254 13.58 -6.84 -23.93
C MET A 254 14.26 -8.16 -24.29
N GLU A 255 14.86 -8.76 -23.27
CA GLU A 255 15.46 -10.09 -23.31
C GLU A 255 14.37 -11.16 -23.39
N ASN A 256 14.60 -12.15 -24.26
CA ASN A 256 13.80 -13.36 -24.35
C ASN A 256 14.69 -14.54 -23.96
N TYR A 257 14.13 -15.48 -23.21
CA TYR A 257 14.83 -16.67 -22.77
C TYR A 257 14.41 -17.85 -23.63
N GLU A 258 15.38 -18.62 -24.10
CA GLU A 258 15.15 -19.79 -24.95
C GLU A 258 15.93 -20.98 -24.42
N ILE A 259 15.29 -22.14 -24.44
CA ILE A 259 15.86 -23.41 -23.98
C ILE A 259 15.70 -24.42 -25.10
N GLU A 260 16.83 -25.00 -25.53
CA GLU A 260 16.91 -25.95 -26.63
C GLU A 260 17.72 -27.18 -26.18
N LEU A 261 17.29 -28.38 -26.59
CA LEU A 261 18.12 -29.58 -26.51
C LEU A 261 18.59 -29.93 -27.91
N GLU A 262 19.89 -30.14 -28.09
CA GLU A 262 20.52 -30.48 -29.36
C GLU A 262 21.25 -31.82 -29.23
N VAL A 263 21.05 -32.75 -30.16
CA VAL A 263 21.74 -34.05 -30.12
C VAL A 263 23.19 -33.91 -30.55
N ASP A 264 24.11 -34.54 -29.81
CA ASP A 264 25.54 -34.54 -30.14
C ASP A 264 25.86 -35.56 -31.24
N ASN A 265 26.06 -35.06 -32.47
CA ASN A 265 26.39 -35.88 -33.63
C ASN A 265 27.66 -36.72 -33.47
N THR A 266 28.61 -36.32 -32.60
CA THR A 266 29.89 -37.05 -32.41
C THR A 266 29.72 -38.33 -31.60
N ARG A 267 28.63 -38.45 -30.86
CA ARG A 267 28.35 -39.57 -29.95
C ARG A 267 27.19 -40.44 -30.39
N VAL A 268 26.66 -40.21 -31.60
CA VAL A 268 25.47 -40.86 -32.14
C VAL A 268 25.74 -41.37 -33.55
N GLY A 269 25.37 -42.62 -33.82
CA GLY A 269 25.58 -43.30 -35.11
C GLY A 269 26.25 -44.66 -34.97
N THR A 270 26.55 -45.29 -36.10
CA THR A 270 27.12 -46.64 -36.19
C THR A 270 28.46 -46.73 -35.45
N GLY A 271 28.53 -47.62 -34.44
CA GLY A 271 29.72 -47.81 -33.59
C GLY A 271 29.73 -47.00 -32.29
N SER A 272 28.71 -46.18 -32.03
CA SER A 272 28.49 -45.50 -30.74
C SER A 272 27.56 -46.30 -29.82
N GLY A 273 27.52 -45.99 -28.52
CA GLY A 273 26.54 -46.58 -27.58
C GLY A 273 25.09 -46.15 -27.82
N PHE A 274 24.85 -45.26 -28.80
CA PHE A 274 23.54 -44.68 -29.14
C PHE A 274 23.24 -44.87 -30.64
N ASP A 275 23.48 -46.07 -31.15
CA ASP A 275 23.22 -46.46 -32.54
C ASP A 275 21.76 -46.90 -32.79
N ASN A 276 21.01 -47.17 -31.72
CA ASN A 276 19.62 -47.63 -31.76
C ASN A 276 18.64 -46.51 -31.37
N ILE A 277 17.47 -46.52 -32.01
CA ILE A 277 16.35 -45.60 -31.73
C ILE A 277 15.98 -45.64 -30.24
N ASN A 278 15.87 -46.82 -29.64
CA ASN A 278 15.42 -46.95 -28.25
C ASN A 278 16.37 -46.30 -27.25
N THR A 279 17.69 -46.51 -27.40
CA THR A 279 18.69 -45.98 -26.45
C THR A 279 18.84 -44.46 -26.59
N LEU A 280 18.81 -43.93 -27.81
CA LEU A 280 18.82 -42.50 -28.07
C LEU A 280 17.54 -41.83 -27.56
N MET A 281 16.38 -42.43 -27.85
CA MET A 281 15.09 -41.89 -27.44
C MET A 281 14.91 -41.88 -25.91
N ASP A 282 15.39 -42.90 -25.21
CA ASP A 282 15.36 -42.93 -23.74
C ASP A 282 16.25 -41.83 -23.14
N SER A 283 17.40 -41.55 -23.76
CA SER A 283 18.29 -40.45 -23.35
C SER A 283 17.64 -39.09 -23.59
N ILE A 284 17.03 -38.89 -24.76
CA ILE A 284 16.30 -37.67 -25.11
C ILE A 284 15.12 -37.46 -24.15
N ARG A 285 14.30 -38.49 -23.88
CA ARG A 285 13.17 -38.41 -22.95
C ARG A 285 13.60 -38.05 -21.53
N LYS A 286 14.72 -38.59 -21.05
CA LYS A 286 15.31 -38.21 -19.75
C LYS A 286 15.70 -36.74 -19.73
N CYS A 287 16.38 -36.24 -20.76
CA CYS A 287 16.77 -34.83 -20.86
C CYS A 287 15.55 -33.90 -20.95
N ILE A 288 14.54 -34.26 -21.75
CA ILE A 288 13.27 -33.52 -21.83
C ILE A 288 12.62 -33.43 -20.44
N ARG A 289 12.58 -34.54 -19.69
CA ARG A 289 12.01 -34.57 -18.35
C ARG A 289 12.75 -33.66 -17.37
N ILE A 290 14.08 -33.58 -17.45
CA ILE A 290 14.90 -32.68 -16.62
C ILE A 290 14.54 -31.22 -16.91
N VAL A 291 14.49 -30.83 -18.19
CA VAL A 291 14.13 -29.46 -18.59
C VAL A 291 12.69 -29.12 -18.19
N LEU A 292 11.73 -29.99 -18.48
CA LEU A 292 10.33 -29.80 -18.06
C LEU A 292 10.19 -29.73 -16.54
N GLY A 293 10.99 -30.49 -15.80
CA GLY A 293 10.99 -30.44 -14.35
C GLY A 293 11.48 -29.10 -13.79
N GLY A 294 12.45 -28.45 -14.47
CA GLY A 294 12.85 -27.08 -14.17
C GLY A 294 11.75 -26.06 -14.50
N LEU A 295 11.12 -26.18 -15.69
CA LEU A 295 10.05 -25.28 -16.13
C LEU A 295 8.78 -25.36 -15.27
N GLN A 296 8.42 -26.56 -14.78
CA GLN A 296 7.24 -26.77 -13.94
C GLN A 296 7.55 -26.80 -12.44
N GLY A 297 8.83 -26.68 -12.05
CA GLY A 297 9.25 -26.71 -10.65
C GLY A 297 8.96 -28.02 -9.91
N THR A 298 8.92 -29.15 -10.63
CA THR A 298 8.64 -30.48 -10.06
C THR A 298 9.48 -31.57 -10.73
N LYS A 299 9.79 -32.64 -9.98
CA LYS A 299 10.41 -33.86 -10.55
C LYS A 299 9.43 -34.66 -11.42
N TYR A 300 8.13 -34.33 -11.36
CA TYR A 300 7.04 -35.05 -12.02
C TYR A 300 6.24 -34.12 -12.94
N PRO A 301 6.83 -33.70 -14.09
CA PRO A 301 6.15 -32.80 -15.01
C PRO A 301 4.88 -33.45 -15.57
N ILE A 302 3.81 -32.65 -15.66
CA ILE A 302 2.51 -33.05 -16.20
C ILE A 302 2.24 -32.37 -17.55
N SER A 303 1.28 -32.90 -18.30
CA SER A 303 0.84 -32.26 -19.54
C SER A 303 0.06 -30.97 -19.25
N TYR A 304 0.09 -30.01 -20.17
CA TYR A 304 -0.72 -28.79 -20.11
C TYR A 304 -2.23 -29.08 -20.14
N VAL A 305 -2.63 -30.17 -20.77
CA VAL A 305 -4.02 -30.65 -20.78
C VAL A 305 -4.45 -31.13 -19.39
N GLU A 306 -3.59 -31.91 -18.72
CA GLU A 306 -3.84 -32.34 -17.34
C GLU A 306 -3.89 -31.14 -16.40
N ARG A 307 -2.94 -30.19 -16.54
CA ARG A 307 -2.96 -28.91 -15.81
C ARG A 307 -4.30 -28.18 -15.95
N ASP A 308 -4.74 -27.97 -17.19
CA ASP A 308 -5.97 -27.23 -17.47
C ASP A 308 -7.21 -27.99 -16.95
N THR A 309 -7.23 -29.32 -17.08
CA THR A 309 -8.30 -30.17 -16.52
C THR A 309 -8.39 -30.02 -14.99
N ILE A 310 -7.25 -30.06 -14.29
CA ILE A 310 -7.19 -29.89 -12.83
C ILE A 310 -7.65 -28.49 -12.41
N LEU A 311 -7.26 -27.45 -13.14
CA LEU A 311 -7.75 -26.09 -12.89
C LEU A 311 -9.26 -25.99 -13.06
N GLN A 312 -9.84 -26.63 -14.08
CA GLN A 312 -11.29 -26.66 -14.27
C GLN A 312 -12.00 -27.48 -13.18
N SER A 313 -11.42 -28.59 -12.73
CA SER A 313 -11.95 -29.36 -11.60
C SER A 313 -11.90 -28.57 -10.29
N TYR A 314 -10.83 -27.81 -10.06
CA TYR A 314 -10.74 -26.84 -8.96
C TYR A 314 -11.85 -25.78 -9.03
N MET A 315 -12.07 -25.17 -10.21
CA MET A 315 -13.14 -24.18 -10.39
C MET A 315 -14.53 -24.78 -10.13
N ARG A 316 -14.74 -26.03 -10.55
CA ARG A 316 -15.98 -26.77 -10.29
C ARG A 316 -16.17 -27.07 -8.80
N LEU A 317 -15.09 -27.41 -8.08
CA LEU A 317 -15.13 -27.62 -6.63
C LEU A 317 -15.58 -26.36 -5.89
N ILE A 318 -15.01 -25.19 -6.23
CA ILE A 318 -15.28 -23.95 -5.49
C ILE A 318 -16.65 -23.33 -5.83
N HIS A 319 -17.11 -23.41 -7.08
CA HIS A 319 -18.36 -22.76 -7.52
C HIS A 319 -19.57 -23.70 -7.58
N GLY A 320 -19.37 -25.01 -7.49
CA GLY A 320 -20.43 -26.01 -7.57
C GLY A 320 -21.20 -25.93 -8.90
N GLU A 321 -22.53 -26.07 -8.81
CA GLU A 321 -23.44 -26.09 -9.97
C GLU A 321 -23.51 -24.75 -10.74
N ARG A 322 -23.05 -23.64 -10.14
CA ARG A 322 -23.03 -22.32 -10.79
C ARG A 322 -21.94 -22.19 -11.86
N TYR A 323 -21.03 -23.16 -11.95
CA TYR A 323 -19.96 -23.17 -12.95
C TYR A 323 -20.41 -23.88 -14.24
N GLU A 324 -21.21 -23.18 -15.05
CA GLU A 324 -21.81 -23.77 -16.26
C GLU A 324 -20.83 -23.84 -17.45
N LYS A 325 -19.85 -22.92 -17.55
CA LYS A 325 -18.93 -22.84 -18.70
C LYS A 325 -17.47 -22.74 -18.26
N PRO A 326 -16.57 -23.62 -18.79
CA PRO A 326 -15.14 -23.50 -18.59
C PRO A 326 -14.63 -22.14 -19.06
N ARG A 327 -14.00 -21.39 -18.16
CA ARG A 327 -13.33 -20.12 -18.48
C ARG A 327 -11.85 -20.19 -18.17
N ARG A 328 -11.11 -19.20 -18.67
CA ARG A 328 -9.72 -18.99 -18.27
C ARG A 328 -9.65 -18.67 -16.77
N VAL A 329 -8.75 -19.35 -16.08
CA VAL A 329 -8.46 -19.15 -14.66
C VAL A 329 -7.42 -18.03 -14.52
N TYR A 330 -7.65 -17.13 -13.59
CA TYR A 330 -6.80 -15.97 -13.31
C TYR A 330 -6.30 -16.01 -11.87
N PRO A 331 -5.19 -15.31 -11.53
CA PRO A 331 -4.70 -15.23 -10.14
C PRO A 331 -5.72 -14.69 -9.12
N SER A 332 -6.77 -14.00 -9.57
CA SER A 332 -7.90 -13.57 -8.74
C SER A 332 -8.77 -14.72 -8.22
N ASP A 333 -8.70 -15.90 -8.83
CA ASP A 333 -9.49 -17.09 -8.49
C ASP A 333 -8.88 -17.88 -7.32
N PHE A 334 -7.73 -17.46 -6.79
CA PHE A 334 -7.12 -18.06 -5.61
C PHE A 334 -7.92 -17.71 -4.35
N ILE A 335 -8.57 -18.70 -3.72
CA ILE A 335 -9.50 -18.47 -2.60
C ILE A 335 -8.87 -18.29 -1.22
N GLY A 336 -7.57 -18.56 -1.05
CA GLY A 336 -6.89 -18.40 0.24
C GLY A 336 -6.73 -16.92 0.60
N PRO A 337 -7.30 -16.44 1.72
CA PRO A 337 -7.26 -15.03 2.06
C PRO A 337 -5.87 -14.62 2.58
N SER A 338 -5.46 -13.40 2.30
CA SER A 338 -4.18 -12.83 2.77
C SER A 338 -4.31 -12.19 4.15
N SER A 339 -3.25 -12.24 4.96
CA SER A 339 -3.22 -11.62 6.29
C SER A 339 -2.68 -10.19 6.27
N ASN A 340 -3.21 -9.35 7.17
CA ASN A 340 -2.79 -7.96 7.41
C ASN A 340 -1.54 -7.88 8.29
N THR A 341 -0.75 -6.81 8.17
CA THR A 341 0.40 -6.60 9.06
C THR A 341 -0.09 -6.22 10.47
N LEU A 342 0.45 -6.86 11.51
CA LEU A 342 0.12 -6.59 12.92
C LEU A 342 0.65 -5.21 13.33
N GLN A 343 -0.20 -4.39 13.96
CA GLN A 343 0.13 -3.05 14.44
C GLN A 343 0.02 -2.94 15.97
N ILE A 344 0.60 -1.88 16.56
CA ILE A 344 0.63 -1.68 18.02
C ILE A 344 -0.78 -1.65 18.61
N GLU A 345 -1.74 -1.07 17.90
CA GLU A 345 -3.16 -1.04 18.29
C GLU A 345 -3.76 -2.45 18.48
N ASN A 346 -3.27 -3.46 17.76
CA ASN A 346 -3.81 -4.83 17.82
C ASN A 346 -3.29 -5.63 19.02
N ILE A 347 -2.23 -5.17 19.70
CA ILE A 347 -1.65 -5.85 20.88
C ILE A 347 -2.00 -5.15 22.20
N GLN A 348 -2.82 -4.09 22.14
CA GLN A 348 -3.25 -3.36 23.32
C GLN A 348 -4.58 -3.89 23.89
N PRO A 349 -4.79 -3.79 25.21
CA PRO A 349 -6.10 -4.02 25.82
C PRO A 349 -7.12 -3.04 25.23
N THR A 350 -8.26 -3.57 24.83
CA THR A 350 -9.34 -2.75 24.29
C THR A 350 -9.80 -1.75 25.35
N LYS A 351 -9.56 -0.45 25.15
CA LYS A 351 -10.23 0.59 25.95
C LYS A 351 -11.74 0.47 25.67
N GLU A 352 -12.57 0.47 26.72
CA GLU A 352 -14.03 0.34 26.57
C GLU A 352 -14.55 1.29 25.47
N GLY A 353 -15.16 0.73 24.42
CA GLY A 353 -15.69 1.49 23.28
C GLY A 353 -14.78 1.61 22.04
N ALA A 354 -13.55 1.08 22.04
CA ALA A 354 -12.71 1.01 20.84
C ALA A 354 -12.95 -0.29 20.05
N ASN A 355 -13.51 -0.21 18.84
CA ASN A 355 -13.66 -1.36 17.94
C ASN A 355 -12.32 -1.67 17.21
N ILE A 356 -11.27 -1.94 17.98
CA ILE A 356 -9.95 -2.34 17.47
C ILE A 356 -9.86 -3.86 17.55
N ASN A 357 -9.42 -4.49 16.46
CA ASN A 357 -9.20 -5.92 16.41
C ASN A 357 -7.97 -6.26 17.25
N THR A 358 -8.18 -6.62 18.51
CA THR A 358 -7.12 -7.06 19.42
C THR A 358 -6.85 -8.55 19.25
N ILE A 359 -5.58 -8.97 19.34
CA ILE A 359 -5.17 -10.38 19.32
C ILE A 359 -5.21 -11.05 20.70
N LEU A 360 -5.59 -10.30 21.74
CA LEU A 360 -5.49 -10.75 23.14
C LEU A 360 -6.47 -11.87 23.52
N HIS A 361 -7.56 -12.03 22.76
CA HIS A 361 -8.62 -13.00 23.05
C HIS A 361 -9.10 -13.67 21.76
N ASN A 362 -9.35 -14.99 21.81
CA ASN A 362 -9.88 -15.79 20.69
C ASN A 362 -8.97 -15.82 19.45
N TYR A 363 -7.65 -15.91 19.67
CA TYR A 363 -6.67 -16.03 18.59
C TYR A 363 -5.80 -17.26 18.74
N THR A 364 -5.44 -17.84 17.60
CA THR A 364 -4.39 -18.86 17.51
C THR A 364 -3.14 -18.23 16.90
N VAL A 365 -1.97 -18.65 17.38
CA VAL A 365 -0.67 -18.24 16.87
C VAL A 365 0.12 -19.45 16.38
N THR A 366 0.78 -19.28 15.24
CA THR A 366 1.68 -20.27 14.64
C THR A 366 2.90 -19.58 14.03
N ASP A 367 3.96 -20.34 13.75
CA ASP A 367 5.14 -19.82 13.07
C ASP A 367 4.81 -19.40 11.63
N LYS A 368 5.50 -18.38 11.15
CA LYS A 368 5.54 -18.04 9.73
C LYS A 368 6.79 -18.67 9.12
N ALA A 369 6.61 -19.66 8.24
CA ALA A 369 7.73 -20.31 7.58
C ALA A 369 8.13 -19.50 6.33
N ASP A 370 9.40 -19.57 5.96
CA ASP A 370 9.90 -19.00 4.71
C ASP A 370 9.59 -19.95 3.52
N GLY A 371 8.31 -20.29 3.36
CA GLY A 371 7.80 -21.20 2.33
C GLY A 371 6.96 -20.50 1.26
N GLU A 372 6.77 -21.17 0.12
CA GLU A 372 5.86 -20.68 -0.93
C GLU A 372 4.42 -21.08 -0.57
N ARG A 373 3.52 -20.11 -0.38
CA ARG A 373 2.09 -20.40 -0.15
C ARG A 373 1.47 -21.10 -1.35
N LYS A 374 0.90 -22.29 -1.13
CA LYS A 374 0.22 -23.11 -2.16
C LYS A 374 -0.97 -23.82 -1.54
N LEU A 375 -2.04 -23.98 -2.32
CA LEU A 375 -3.15 -24.85 -1.95
C LEU A 375 -2.80 -26.30 -2.32
N LEU A 376 -3.16 -27.27 -1.50
CA LEU A 376 -3.04 -28.69 -1.82
C LEU A 376 -4.43 -29.23 -2.20
N TYR A 377 -4.58 -29.58 -3.47
CA TYR A 377 -5.80 -30.15 -4.05
C TYR A 377 -5.67 -31.66 -4.24
N ILE A 378 -6.59 -32.41 -3.65
CA ILE A 378 -6.74 -33.86 -3.84
C ILE A 378 -7.79 -34.06 -4.93
N SER A 379 -7.37 -34.53 -6.09
CA SER A 379 -8.27 -34.71 -7.24
C SER A 379 -9.19 -35.92 -7.12
N GLU A 380 -10.19 -36.02 -8.01
CA GLU A 380 -11.14 -37.14 -8.11
C GLU A 380 -10.50 -38.52 -8.32
N ASN A 381 -9.24 -38.58 -8.79
CA ASN A 381 -8.49 -39.82 -8.99
C ASN A 381 -7.47 -40.09 -7.86
N GLY A 382 -7.51 -39.30 -6.79
CA GLY A 382 -6.63 -39.43 -5.63
C GLY A 382 -5.22 -38.88 -5.83
N LYS A 383 -4.87 -38.31 -6.98
CA LYS A 383 -3.58 -37.60 -7.15
C LYS A 383 -3.59 -36.27 -6.41
N LEU A 384 -2.44 -35.92 -5.82
CA LEU A 384 -2.25 -34.68 -5.07
C LEU A 384 -1.52 -33.62 -5.91
N TYR A 385 -2.12 -32.44 -6.02
CA TYR A 385 -1.58 -31.30 -6.75
C TYR A 385 -1.43 -30.09 -5.83
N MET A 386 -0.36 -29.32 -6.01
CA MET A 386 -0.21 -28.01 -5.38
C MET A 386 -0.58 -26.92 -6.39
N ILE A 387 -1.33 -25.92 -5.96
CA ILE A 387 -1.75 -24.77 -6.77
C ILE A 387 -1.17 -23.51 -6.12
N ASP A 388 -0.32 -22.78 -6.84
CA ASP A 388 0.27 -21.54 -6.33
C ASP A 388 -0.68 -20.33 -6.45
N THR A 389 -0.28 -19.19 -5.88
CA THR A 389 -1.07 -17.95 -5.91
C THR A 389 -1.27 -17.35 -7.31
N ASN A 390 -0.50 -17.82 -8.30
CA ASN A 390 -0.60 -17.45 -9.72
C ASN A 390 -1.39 -18.49 -10.53
N MET A 391 -2.00 -19.48 -9.86
CA MET A 391 -2.76 -20.58 -10.43
C MET A 391 -1.94 -21.53 -11.31
N ASN A 392 -0.63 -21.67 -11.06
CA ASN A 392 0.18 -22.75 -11.63
C ASN A 392 -0.03 -24.04 -10.83
N VAL A 393 -0.23 -25.15 -11.55
CA VAL A 393 -0.41 -26.48 -10.94
C VAL A 393 0.91 -27.24 -10.95
N ILE A 394 1.28 -27.76 -9.79
CA ILE A 394 2.50 -28.54 -9.57
C ILE A 394 2.08 -29.91 -9.06
N PHE A 395 2.46 -30.96 -9.79
CA PHE A 395 2.19 -32.32 -9.36
C PHE A 395 3.23 -32.80 -8.36
N THR A 396 2.77 -33.38 -7.24
CA THR A 396 3.61 -33.81 -6.10
C THR A 396 4.31 -35.16 -6.32
N GLY A 397 3.86 -35.96 -7.29
CA GLY A 397 4.36 -37.33 -7.48
C GLY A 397 3.66 -38.38 -6.62
N VAL A 398 2.73 -37.97 -5.74
CA VAL A 398 2.03 -38.86 -4.81
C VAL A 398 0.54 -38.95 -5.10
N LYS A 399 -0.05 -40.09 -4.71
CA LYS A 399 -1.48 -40.36 -4.74
C LYS A 399 -1.96 -40.95 -3.42
N THR A 400 -3.24 -40.78 -3.13
CA THR A 400 -3.95 -41.50 -2.06
C THR A 400 -4.97 -42.45 -2.68
N ASN A 401 -5.17 -43.60 -2.03
CA ASN A 401 -6.23 -44.55 -2.41
C ASN A 401 -7.51 -44.35 -1.58
N GLU A 402 -7.49 -43.43 -0.61
CA GLU A 402 -8.59 -43.18 0.29
C GLU A 402 -9.66 -42.33 -0.41
N LYS A 403 -10.76 -42.95 -0.84
CA LYS A 403 -11.81 -42.28 -1.63
C LYS A 403 -12.60 -41.26 -0.82
N THR A 404 -12.60 -41.37 0.50
CA THR A 404 -13.36 -40.48 1.39
C THR A 404 -12.83 -39.05 1.38
N ILE A 405 -11.60 -38.82 0.90
CA ILE A 405 -10.92 -37.52 0.90
C ILE A 405 -10.67 -36.98 -0.51
N PHE A 406 -11.24 -37.59 -1.55
CA PHE A 406 -11.16 -37.07 -2.92
C PHE A 406 -11.90 -35.74 -3.03
N ASP A 407 -11.49 -34.86 -3.95
CA ASP A 407 -12.05 -33.50 -4.09
C ASP A 407 -11.99 -32.70 -2.78
N SER A 408 -10.82 -32.72 -2.14
CA SER A 408 -10.52 -31.94 -0.93
C SER A 408 -9.46 -30.88 -1.22
N LEU A 409 -9.49 -29.78 -0.46
CA LEU A 409 -8.62 -28.63 -0.64
C LEU A 409 -8.11 -28.11 0.71
N LEU A 410 -6.79 -28.08 0.86
CA LEU A 410 -6.08 -27.56 2.02
C LEU A 410 -5.31 -26.29 1.66
N ASP A 411 -5.06 -25.42 2.64
CA ASP A 411 -4.17 -24.27 2.51
C ASP A 411 -2.92 -24.46 3.38
N GLY A 412 -1.78 -24.02 2.87
CA GLY A 412 -0.48 -24.37 3.42
C GLY A 412 0.70 -23.65 2.77
N GLU A 413 1.88 -23.92 3.33
CA GLU A 413 3.16 -23.43 2.84
C GLU A 413 4.01 -24.60 2.36
N HIS A 414 4.57 -24.48 1.16
CA HIS A 414 5.46 -25.47 0.58
C HIS A 414 6.92 -25.06 0.80
N ILE A 415 7.63 -25.85 1.59
CA ILE A 415 9.00 -25.65 2.04
C ILE A 415 9.89 -26.64 1.30
N LYS A 416 10.74 -26.12 0.39
CA LYS A 416 11.60 -26.95 -0.47
C LYS A 416 12.82 -27.48 0.28
N ASN A 417 13.47 -26.61 1.05
CA ASN A 417 14.77 -26.87 1.67
C ASN A 417 14.73 -26.64 3.19
N ASP A 418 15.59 -27.35 3.91
CA ASP A 418 15.86 -27.13 5.33
C ASP A 418 16.80 -25.92 5.56
N LYS A 419 17.11 -25.61 6.83
CA LYS A 419 18.05 -24.53 7.20
C LYS A 419 19.47 -24.69 6.64
N ASN A 420 19.88 -25.91 6.30
CA ASN A 420 21.19 -26.25 5.75
C ASN A 420 21.16 -26.38 4.21
N ASP A 421 20.07 -25.95 3.58
CA ASP A 421 19.82 -26.02 2.14
C ASP A 421 19.67 -27.45 1.58
N ASN A 422 19.38 -28.44 2.43
CA ASN A 422 19.03 -29.80 1.99
C ASN A 422 17.57 -29.87 1.56
N PHE A 423 17.29 -30.58 0.48
CA PHE A 423 15.94 -30.76 -0.05
C PHE A 423 15.07 -31.65 0.85
N ILE A 424 13.96 -31.12 1.38
CA ILE A 424 13.02 -31.83 2.28
C ILE A 424 11.60 -31.98 1.72
N ASN A 425 11.20 -31.14 0.75
CA ASN A 425 9.90 -31.19 0.06
C ASN A 425 8.70 -31.37 1.02
N LEU A 426 8.56 -30.43 1.96
CA LEU A 426 7.55 -30.44 3.01
C LEU A 426 6.39 -29.50 2.65
N TYR A 427 5.16 -30.00 2.79
CA TYR A 427 3.94 -29.19 2.78
C TYR A 427 3.43 -29.01 4.21
N ALA A 428 3.56 -27.80 4.75
CA ALA A 428 3.06 -27.42 6.07
C ALA A 428 1.65 -26.82 5.93
N ALA A 429 0.63 -27.62 6.17
CA ALA A 429 -0.77 -27.21 6.12
C ALA A 429 -1.15 -26.41 7.37
N PHE A 430 -1.88 -25.31 7.19
CA PHE A 430 -2.38 -24.49 8.28
C PHE A 430 -3.91 -24.30 8.27
N ASP A 431 -4.60 -24.66 7.17
CA ASP A 431 -6.06 -24.56 7.08
C ASP A 431 -6.66 -25.60 6.10
N VAL A 432 -7.98 -25.77 6.15
CA VAL A 432 -8.76 -26.65 5.27
C VAL A 432 -10.04 -25.96 4.79
N TYR A 433 -10.33 -26.06 3.49
CA TYR A 433 -11.48 -25.38 2.88
C TYR A 433 -12.55 -26.32 2.36
N PHE A 434 -12.15 -27.45 1.78
CA PHE A 434 -13.08 -28.43 1.24
C PHE A 434 -12.66 -29.84 1.63
N ILE A 435 -13.64 -30.67 1.98
CA ILE A 435 -13.44 -32.10 2.23
C ILE A 435 -14.55 -32.86 1.49
N ASN A 436 -14.18 -33.75 0.57
CA ASN A 436 -15.13 -34.56 -0.19
C ASN A 436 -16.26 -33.74 -0.83
N LYS A 437 -15.88 -32.70 -1.59
CA LYS A 437 -16.78 -31.72 -2.25
C LYS A 437 -17.58 -30.81 -1.32
N LYS A 438 -17.56 -31.02 -0.01
CA LYS A 438 -18.28 -30.17 0.96
C LYS A 438 -17.38 -29.03 1.43
N SER A 439 -17.91 -27.82 1.40
CA SER A 439 -17.27 -26.66 2.02
C SER A 439 -17.25 -26.85 3.54
N VAL A 440 -16.10 -26.57 4.15
CA VAL A 440 -15.90 -26.50 5.61
C VAL A 440 -15.45 -25.11 6.05
N ARG A 441 -15.48 -24.14 5.13
CA ARG A 441 -15.04 -22.74 5.36
C ARG A 441 -15.94 -22.00 6.35
N GLU A 442 -17.18 -22.45 6.48
CA GLU A 442 -18.21 -21.91 7.36
C GLU A 442 -17.96 -22.25 8.84
N TYR A 443 -17.11 -23.24 9.11
CA TYR A 443 -16.81 -23.69 10.46
C TYR A 443 -15.76 -22.82 11.15
N GLU A 444 -15.86 -22.77 12.48
CA GLU A 444 -14.86 -22.14 13.36
C GLU A 444 -13.54 -22.92 13.30
N PHE A 445 -12.44 -22.23 13.62
CA PHE A 445 -11.11 -22.83 13.54
C PHE A 445 -10.85 -23.78 14.72
N LEU A 446 -11.19 -23.34 15.94
CA LEU A 446 -10.97 -24.07 17.20
C LEU A 446 -12.10 -23.78 18.20
N LYS A 447 -12.43 -24.76 19.05
CA LYS A 447 -13.46 -24.63 20.10
C LYS A 447 -12.93 -23.81 21.29
N THR A 448 -13.37 -22.57 21.45
CA THR A 448 -13.06 -21.75 22.64
C THR A 448 -14.10 -21.95 23.75
N THR A 449 -13.64 -22.06 25.00
CA THR A 449 -14.44 -22.46 26.18
C THR A 449 -15.30 -21.32 26.78
N THR A 450 -15.31 -20.14 26.19
CA THR A 450 -15.81 -18.89 26.79
C THR A 450 -17.30 -18.59 26.54
N MET A 451 -18.05 -19.49 25.91
CA MET A 451 -19.52 -19.34 25.85
C MET A 451 -20.13 -19.86 27.14
N GLU A 452 -20.54 -18.95 28.04
CA GLU A 452 -21.50 -19.25 29.09
C GLU A 452 -22.66 -20.04 28.48
N GLU A 453 -22.94 -21.21 29.05
CA GLU A 453 -24.01 -22.10 28.60
C GLU A 453 -25.32 -21.31 28.44
N PRO A 454 -25.88 -21.22 27.22
CA PRO A 454 -27.26 -20.79 27.08
C PRO A 454 -28.10 -21.82 27.83
N LYS A 455 -28.89 -21.36 28.80
CA LYS A 455 -29.86 -22.15 29.54
C LYS A 455 -30.57 -23.13 28.61
N LYS A 456 -30.38 -24.42 28.90
CA LYS A 456 -31.16 -25.59 28.44
C LYS A 456 -32.34 -25.25 27.53
N GLU A 457 -32.11 -25.26 26.23
CA GLU A 457 -33.08 -25.77 25.27
C GLU A 457 -32.36 -26.71 24.29
N SER A 458 -33.01 -27.84 24.08
CA SER A 458 -32.56 -29.04 23.38
C SER A 458 -31.84 -28.77 22.04
N ASN A 459 -30.51 -28.88 22.04
CA ASN A 459 -29.75 -29.33 20.88
C ASN A 459 -28.50 -30.09 21.37
N PRO A 460 -28.20 -31.27 20.82
CA PRO A 460 -27.10 -32.12 21.27
C PRO A 460 -25.76 -31.40 21.10
N GLU A 461 -24.85 -31.60 22.06
CA GLU A 461 -23.46 -31.15 22.02
C GLU A 461 -22.86 -31.34 20.62
N LYS A 462 -22.45 -30.25 19.96
CA LYS A 462 -21.77 -30.35 18.66
C LYS A 462 -20.46 -31.13 18.87
N PRO A 463 -20.24 -32.25 18.15
CA PRO A 463 -19.04 -33.06 18.32
C PRO A 463 -17.78 -32.27 17.89
N ALA A 464 -16.62 -32.60 18.48
CA ALA A 464 -15.33 -31.96 18.20
C ALA A 464 -14.90 -32.02 16.72
N THR A 465 -15.58 -32.83 15.90
CA THR A 465 -15.41 -32.98 14.45
C THR A 465 -16.04 -31.87 13.61
N MET A 466 -16.60 -30.81 14.21
CA MET A 466 -17.14 -29.65 13.47
C MET A 466 -16.18 -28.44 13.38
N PHE A 467 -14.94 -28.54 13.85
CA PHE A 467 -13.93 -27.45 13.78
C PHE A 467 -12.88 -27.71 12.71
N ARG A 468 -12.41 -26.64 12.03
CA ARG A 468 -11.47 -26.77 10.90
C ARG A 468 -10.14 -27.40 11.27
N LEU A 469 -9.55 -27.05 12.42
CA LEU A 469 -8.27 -27.65 12.84
C LEU A 469 -8.38 -29.15 13.11
N GLY A 470 -9.49 -29.60 13.72
CA GLY A 470 -9.75 -31.02 13.95
C GLY A 470 -9.92 -31.80 12.64
N LEU A 471 -10.71 -31.24 11.71
CA LEU A 471 -10.90 -31.78 10.37
C LEU A 471 -9.59 -31.83 9.56
N LEU A 472 -8.73 -30.82 9.69
CA LEU A 472 -7.42 -30.78 9.05
C LEU A 472 -6.51 -31.93 9.53
N LEU A 473 -6.46 -32.17 10.84
CA LEU A 473 -5.67 -33.27 11.42
C LEU A 473 -6.17 -34.65 10.97
N GLU A 474 -7.50 -34.84 10.96
CA GLU A 474 -8.13 -36.08 10.48
C GLU A 474 -7.86 -36.32 8.99
N LEU A 475 -7.96 -35.26 8.18
CA LEU A 475 -7.67 -35.31 6.76
C LEU A 475 -6.21 -35.69 6.49
N ILE A 476 -5.25 -35.03 7.14
CA ILE A 476 -3.81 -35.32 6.97
C ILE A 476 -3.47 -36.76 7.37
N SER A 477 -4.03 -37.25 8.48
CA SER A 477 -3.88 -38.65 8.91
C SER A 477 -4.41 -39.64 7.86
N SER A 478 -5.49 -39.26 7.17
CA SER A 478 -6.15 -40.10 6.16
C SER A 478 -5.45 -40.11 4.80
N ILE A 479 -4.64 -39.10 4.47
CA ILE A 479 -3.99 -38.99 3.14
C ILE A 479 -3.14 -40.21 2.80
N LYS A 480 -2.35 -40.75 3.75
CA LYS A 480 -1.48 -41.93 3.55
C LYS A 480 -0.80 -41.95 2.17
N PRO A 481 0.13 -41.01 1.89
CA PRO A 481 0.64 -40.78 0.54
C PRO A 481 1.41 -41.98 0.00
N ILE A 482 1.10 -42.38 -1.24
CA ILE A 482 1.75 -43.47 -1.97
C ILE A 482 2.44 -42.89 -3.21
N SER A 483 3.70 -43.27 -3.46
CA SER A 483 4.42 -42.84 -4.67
C SER A 483 3.83 -43.50 -5.92
N ILE A 484 3.61 -42.72 -6.98
CA ILE A 484 3.11 -43.27 -8.27
C ILE A 484 4.12 -44.23 -8.91
N MET A 485 5.41 -44.09 -8.60
CA MET A 485 6.45 -44.97 -9.16
C MET A 485 6.38 -46.40 -8.64
N GLU A 486 5.80 -46.63 -7.44
CA GLU A 486 5.59 -47.98 -6.92
C GLU A 486 4.49 -48.74 -7.70
N SER A 487 3.45 -48.04 -8.16
CA SER A 487 2.40 -48.68 -8.98
C SER A 487 2.91 -49.18 -10.34
N ILE A 488 3.88 -48.50 -10.96
CA ILE A 488 4.39 -48.85 -12.30
C ILE A 488 5.24 -50.13 -12.27
N LYS A 489 5.94 -50.42 -11.17
CA LYS A 489 6.71 -51.67 -11.01
C LYS A 489 5.81 -52.89 -10.78
N LYS A 490 4.69 -52.74 -10.05
CA LYS A 490 3.71 -53.82 -9.86
C LYS A 490 3.07 -54.30 -11.17
N GLU A 491 2.92 -53.43 -12.16
CA GLU A 491 2.38 -53.81 -13.48
C GLU A 491 3.42 -54.47 -14.41
N LYS A 492 4.73 -54.32 -14.15
CA LYS A 492 5.81 -54.83 -15.03
C LYS A 492 6.56 -56.04 -14.48
N SER A 493 6.32 -56.48 -13.25
CA SER A 493 7.05 -57.58 -12.63
C SER A 493 6.09 -58.47 -11.82
N GLU A 494 5.67 -59.59 -12.41
CA GLU A 494 4.91 -60.64 -11.72
C GLU A 494 5.80 -61.60 -10.90
N VAL A 495 7.12 -61.36 -10.79
CA VAL A 495 8.01 -62.24 -10.03
C VAL A 495 9.03 -61.46 -9.18
N SER A 496 8.96 -61.73 -7.87
CA SER A 496 9.94 -61.58 -6.78
C SER A 496 10.24 -60.23 -6.09
N ASP A 497 10.32 -60.38 -4.77
CA ASP A 497 11.01 -59.66 -3.68
C ASP A 497 10.41 -58.37 -3.09
N ALA A 498 9.71 -58.61 -1.98
CA ALA A 498 9.11 -57.65 -1.07
C ALA A 498 10.13 -57.01 -0.11
N THR A 499 11.12 -56.26 -0.57
CA THR A 499 12.06 -55.55 0.35
C THR A 499 12.68 -54.26 -0.21
N THR A 500 11.97 -53.49 -1.04
CA THR A 500 12.39 -52.10 -1.31
C THR A 500 11.19 -51.18 -1.48
N LYS A 501 10.54 -50.80 -0.36
CA LYS A 501 9.63 -49.64 -0.34
C LYS A 501 10.45 -48.42 -0.77
N GLN A 502 10.05 -47.79 -1.87
CA GLN A 502 10.79 -46.67 -2.41
C GLN A 502 10.39 -45.41 -1.62
N LEU A 503 11.36 -44.67 -1.11
CA LEU A 503 11.13 -43.52 -0.22
C LEU A 503 10.20 -42.49 -0.89
N VAL A 504 9.14 -42.09 -0.18
CA VAL A 504 8.24 -41.01 -0.60
C VAL A 504 8.94 -39.69 -0.32
N ASP A 505 9.34 -39.00 -1.38
CA ASP A 505 10.10 -37.74 -1.34
C ASP A 505 9.17 -36.51 -1.12
N PHE A 506 8.03 -36.69 -0.46
CA PHE A 506 7.04 -35.63 -0.20
C PHE A 506 6.37 -35.86 1.16
N SER A 507 6.45 -34.87 2.04
CA SER A 507 5.88 -34.95 3.38
C SER A 507 4.80 -33.90 3.59
N ILE A 508 3.75 -34.26 4.33
CA ILE A 508 2.63 -33.37 4.66
C ILE A 508 2.53 -33.33 6.18
N ARG A 509 2.57 -32.14 6.77
CA ARG A 509 2.44 -31.93 8.22
C ARG A 509 1.47 -30.79 8.49
N CYS A 510 0.74 -30.89 9.60
CA CYS A 510 -0.03 -29.76 10.12
C CYS A 510 0.91 -28.84 10.90
N LYS A 511 0.76 -27.52 10.78
CA LYS A 511 1.45 -26.58 11.65
C LYS A 511 0.98 -26.72 13.10
N ASN A 512 1.85 -26.38 14.04
CA ASN A 512 1.50 -26.34 15.44
C ASN A 512 0.85 -25.00 15.76
N PHE A 513 -0.34 -25.06 16.36
CA PHE A 513 -1.10 -23.89 16.80
C PHE A 513 -1.08 -23.81 18.31
N TYR A 514 -0.80 -22.62 18.82
CA TYR A 514 -0.93 -22.27 20.23
C TYR A 514 -2.05 -21.23 20.39
N TYR A 515 -2.75 -21.22 21.52
CA TYR A 515 -3.93 -20.37 21.72
C TYR A 515 -4.03 -19.97 23.19
N ASP A 516 -4.72 -18.86 23.44
CA ASP A 516 -4.95 -18.35 24.79
C ASP A 516 -5.91 -19.25 25.58
N THR A 517 -5.65 -19.39 26.88
CA THR A 517 -6.52 -20.07 27.86
C THR A 517 -6.58 -19.23 29.12
N ASP A 518 -7.48 -19.55 30.06
CA ASP A 518 -7.60 -18.83 31.35
C ASP A 518 -6.29 -18.72 32.15
N ARG A 519 -5.27 -19.53 31.83
CA ARG A 519 -3.97 -19.55 32.50
C ARG A 519 -2.79 -19.14 31.62
N ILE A 520 -2.96 -19.05 30.30
CA ILE A 520 -1.86 -18.84 29.34
C ILE A 520 -2.30 -17.72 28.40
N SER A 521 -1.54 -16.63 28.37
CA SER A 521 -1.81 -15.52 27.46
C SER A 521 -1.31 -15.81 26.05
N ILE A 522 -1.81 -15.06 25.06
CA ILE A 522 -1.30 -15.14 23.69
C ILE A 522 0.19 -14.76 23.61
N PHE A 523 0.67 -13.88 24.50
CA PHE A 523 2.09 -13.49 24.58
C PHE A 523 2.97 -14.65 25.06
N ASP A 524 2.50 -15.46 26.03
CA ASP A 524 3.20 -16.67 26.47
C ASP A 524 3.33 -17.68 25.31
N CYS A 525 2.30 -17.78 24.48
CA CYS A 525 2.31 -18.60 23.27
C CYS A 525 3.31 -18.08 22.24
N CYS A 526 3.38 -16.77 22.01
CA CYS A 526 4.37 -16.14 21.14
C CYS A 526 5.80 -16.39 21.67
N SER A 527 6.03 -16.20 22.97
CA SER A 527 7.31 -16.44 23.64
C SER A 527 7.81 -17.88 23.43
N LYS A 528 6.91 -18.87 23.54
CA LYS A 528 7.24 -20.27 23.29
C LYS A 528 7.70 -20.53 21.85
N ILE A 529 6.99 -19.99 20.86
CA ILE A 529 7.37 -20.14 19.44
C ILE A 529 8.71 -19.44 19.17
N LEU A 530 8.88 -18.20 19.65
CA LEU A 530 10.12 -17.44 19.47
C LEU A 530 11.32 -18.12 20.13
N THR A 531 11.12 -18.74 21.29
CA THR A 531 12.16 -19.53 21.95
C THR A 531 12.51 -20.76 21.11
N HIS A 532 11.52 -21.47 20.57
CA HIS A 532 11.78 -22.60 19.66
C HIS A 532 12.51 -22.19 18.37
N ILE A 533 12.25 -20.99 17.86
CA ILE A 533 12.97 -20.41 16.71
C ILE A 533 14.44 -20.18 17.10
N LYS A 534 14.70 -19.54 18.25
CA LYS A 534 16.05 -19.26 18.76
C LYS A 534 16.85 -20.53 19.08
N ASP A 535 16.20 -21.53 19.65
CA ASP A 535 16.80 -22.84 19.97
C ASP A 535 17.01 -23.72 18.72
N GLY A 536 16.56 -23.26 17.55
CA GLY A 536 16.77 -23.97 16.29
C GLY A 536 15.91 -25.23 16.13
N LEU A 537 14.83 -25.39 16.90
CA LEU A 537 13.98 -26.59 16.90
C LEU A 537 13.20 -26.81 15.60
N PHE A 538 12.97 -25.76 14.81
CA PHE A 538 12.37 -25.88 13.48
C PHE A 538 13.41 -26.35 12.45
N GLU A 539 13.03 -27.30 11.59
CA GLU A 539 13.87 -27.81 10.50
C GLU A 539 14.05 -26.79 9.35
N TYR A 540 13.23 -25.73 9.30
CA TYR A 540 13.20 -24.71 8.25
C TYR A 540 13.33 -23.29 8.81
N ASN A 541 13.65 -22.33 7.93
CA ASN A 541 13.72 -20.91 8.26
C ASN A 541 12.32 -20.33 8.51
N THR A 542 12.24 -19.44 9.50
CA THR A 542 11.01 -18.77 9.91
C THR A 542 11.22 -17.26 9.94
N ASP A 543 10.27 -16.47 9.43
CA ASP A 543 10.39 -15.02 9.28
C ASP A 543 9.33 -14.23 10.07
N GLY A 544 8.70 -14.86 11.06
CA GLY A 544 7.75 -14.20 11.95
C GLY A 544 6.66 -15.12 12.51
N LEU A 545 5.51 -14.54 12.81
CA LEU A 545 4.34 -15.20 13.41
C LEU A 545 3.07 -14.91 12.60
N ILE A 546 2.14 -15.86 12.59
CA ILE A 546 0.81 -15.70 12.00
C ILE A 546 -0.25 -15.83 13.10
N PHE A 547 -1.19 -14.91 13.11
CA PHE A 547 -2.34 -14.88 14.00
C PHE A 547 -3.63 -15.13 13.21
N THR A 548 -4.36 -16.17 13.61
CA THR A 548 -5.62 -16.57 12.97
C THR A 548 -6.72 -16.61 14.02
N PRO A 549 -7.87 -15.95 13.79
CA PRO A 549 -8.98 -15.95 14.76
C PRO A 549 -9.53 -17.37 14.95
N SER A 550 -9.81 -17.76 16.20
CA SER A 550 -10.24 -19.12 16.54
C SER A 550 -11.73 -19.38 16.28
N ASP A 551 -12.57 -18.36 16.43
CA ASP A 551 -14.03 -18.40 16.48
C ASP A 551 -14.73 -17.91 15.19
N MET A 552 -13.98 -17.74 14.09
CA MET A 552 -14.49 -17.19 12.85
C MET A 552 -14.39 -18.16 11.66
N ALA A 553 -15.36 -18.03 10.74
CA ALA A 553 -15.32 -18.64 9.42
C ALA A 553 -14.22 -17.98 8.54
N VAL A 554 -13.78 -18.69 7.49
CA VAL A 554 -12.64 -18.26 6.65
C VAL A 554 -12.91 -16.90 5.99
N GLY A 555 -12.16 -15.87 6.39
CA GLY A 555 -12.28 -14.51 5.84
C GLY A 555 -13.52 -13.75 6.31
N ALA A 556 -14.19 -14.19 7.38
CA ALA A 556 -15.33 -13.48 7.95
C ALA A 556 -14.89 -12.21 8.71
N SER A 557 -15.75 -11.19 8.71
CA SER A 557 -15.51 -9.93 9.44
C SER A 557 -16.03 -9.94 10.88
N GLN A 558 -16.99 -10.82 11.18
CA GLN A 558 -17.64 -10.95 12.50
C GLN A 558 -17.98 -12.42 12.79
N ILE A 559 -18.16 -12.73 14.07
CA ILE A 559 -18.54 -14.07 14.54
C ILE A 559 -19.89 -14.46 13.91
N GLY A 560 -19.97 -15.68 13.37
CA GLY A 560 -21.17 -16.20 12.70
C GLY A 560 -21.47 -15.64 11.31
N ALA A 561 -20.65 -14.73 10.76
CA ALA A 561 -20.81 -14.29 9.37
C ALA A 561 -20.40 -15.39 8.37
N PRO A 562 -20.99 -15.37 7.15
CA PRO A 562 -20.58 -16.31 6.10
C PRO A 562 -19.11 -16.12 5.70
N PRO A 563 -18.46 -17.17 5.18
CA PRO A 563 -17.08 -17.07 4.71
C PRO A 563 -16.96 -16.07 3.55
N SER A 564 -15.75 -15.50 3.42
CA SER A 564 -15.39 -14.55 2.37
C SER A 564 -15.71 -15.05 0.95
N SER A 565 -15.84 -14.12 0.01
CA SER A 565 -16.06 -14.41 -1.41
C SER A 565 -15.01 -15.39 -1.95
N LEU A 566 -15.37 -16.21 -2.94
CA LEU A 566 -14.51 -17.19 -3.61
C LEU A 566 -13.46 -16.58 -4.55
N ASN A 567 -12.95 -15.40 -4.21
CA ASN A 567 -11.93 -14.68 -4.94
C ASN A 567 -10.83 -14.26 -3.96
N LYS A 568 -9.64 -13.99 -4.49
CA LYS A 568 -8.50 -13.48 -3.72
C LYS A 568 -8.89 -12.25 -2.92
N SER A 569 -8.86 -12.38 -1.60
CA SER A 569 -9.28 -11.35 -0.65
C SER A 569 -8.28 -11.23 0.50
N THR A 570 -8.40 -10.16 1.26
CA THR A 570 -7.61 -9.93 2.48
C THR A 570 -8.52 -10.15 3.69
N TRP A 571 -8.05 -10.89 4.69
CA TRP A 571 -8.80 -11.12 5.91
C TRP A 571 -8.38 -10.11 6.97
N GLU A 572 -9.24 -9.13 7.23
CA GLU A 572 -8.96 -8.00 8.14
C GLU A 572 -8.64 -8.40 9.58
N LYS A 573 -9.08 -9.59 9.99
CA LYS A 573 -8.87 -10.17 11.32
C LYS A 573 -7.70 -11.16 11.36
N SER A 574 -7.11 -11.55 10.23
CA SER A 574 -5.91 -12.40 10.23
C SER A 574 -4.67 -11.52 10.15
N PHE A 575 -3.75 -11.69 11.09
CA PHE A 575 -2.54 -10.86 11.17
C PHE A 575 -1.27 -11.66 10.90
N LYS A 576 -0.27 -10.98 10.35
CA LYS A 576 1.11 -11.44 10.25
C LYS A 576 2.00 -10.44 10.98
N TRP A 577 2.87 -10.96 11.83
CA TRP A 577 3.93 -10.18 12.45
C TRP A 577 5.26 -10.64 11.87
N LYS A 578 6.14 -9.67 11.59
CA LYS A 578 7.52 -9.91 11.20
C LYS A 578 8.44 -9.14 12.13
N PRO A 579 9.62 -9.68 12.47
CA PRO A 579 10.66 -8.90 13.12
C PRO A 579 10.95 -7.61 12.33
N PRO A 580 11.23 -6.48 13.00
CA PRO A 580 11.40 -5.18 12.35
C PRO A 580 12.44 -5.17 11.22
N GLU A 581 13.49 -5.98 11.38
CA GLU A 581 14.57 -6.18 10.40
C GLU A 581 14.13 -6.80 9.07
N PHE A 582 12.99 -7.51 9.05
CA PHE A 582 12.44 -8.16 7.85
C PHE A 582 11.28 -7.40 7.21
N ASN A 583 11.00 -6.16 7.65
CA ASN A 583 9.98 -5.32 7.02
C ASN A 583 10.51 -4.74 5.71
N THR A 584 9.80 -5.06 4.61
CA THR A 584 10.15 -4.63 3.26
C THR A 584 8.96 -4.04 2.51
N ILE A 585 9.25 -3.24 1.47
CA ILE A 585 8.25 -2.72 0.54
C ILE A 585 8.74 -2.93 -0.90
N ASP A 586 7.87 -3.46 -1.75
CA ASP A 586 8.15 -3.62 -3.18
C ASP A 586 7.73 -2.36 -3.94
N PHE A 587 8.71 -1.68 -4.55
CA PHE A 587 8.49 -0.46 -5.32
C PHE A 587 8.73 -0.70 -6.81
N LEU A 588 7.94 -0.03 -7.65
CA LEU A 588 8.29 0.19 -9.05
C LEU A 588 9.33 1.32 -9.12
N VAL A 589 10.48 1.03 -9.71
CA VAL A 589 11.61 1.95 -9.77
C VAL A 589 11.60 2.76 -11.08
N THR A 590 11.67 4.09 -10.95
CA THR A 590 11.89 5.00 -12.09
C THR A 590 13.13 5.84 -11.85
N VAL A 591 13.94 6.09 -12.88
CA VAL A 591 15.17 6.89 -12.74
C VAL A 591 14.82 8.36 -12.91
N LYS A 592 15.32 9.22 -12.02
CA LYS A 592 15.11 10.66 -12.14
C LYS A 592 15.89 11.20 -13.36
N LYS A 593 15.19 11.93 -14.22
CA LYS A 593 15.74 12.48 -15.48
C LYS A 593 16.00 13.98 -15.32
N ASP A 594 17.06 14.46 -15.96
CA ASP A 594 17.42 15.88 -16.01
C ASP A 594 16.46 16.69 -16.91
N LYS A 595 16.66 18.02 -16.97
CA LYS A 595 15.87 18.93 -17.82
C LYS A 595 15.97 18.62 -19.33
N THR A 596 16.92 17.79 -19.74
CA THR A 596 17.13 17.35 -21.13
C THR A 596 16.56 15.96 -21.41
N GLY A 597 16.01 15.29 -20.40
CA GLY A 597 15.45 13.94 -20.49
C GLY A 597 16.48 12.81 -20.38
N LYS A 598 17.73 13.09 -19.98
CA LYS A 598 18.78 12.09 -19.72
C LYS A 598 18.87 11.74 -18.24
N ASP A 599 19.38 10.54 -17.92
CA ASP A 599 19.55 10.08 -16.54
C ASP A 599 20.44 11.03 -15.74
N GLU A 600 19.98 11.45 -14.55
CA GLU A 600 20.75 12.28 -13.63
C GLU A 600 21.77 11.40 -12.87
N VAL A 601 23.07 11.59 -13.14
CA VAL A 601 24.17 10.88 -12.46
C VAL A 601 24.97 11.88 -11.62
N HIS A 602 25.11 11.57 -10.33
CA HIS A 602 25.84 12.40 -9.37
C HIS A 602 27.15 11.73 -8.95
N TYR A 603 28.11 12.53 -8.48
CA TYR A 603 29.46 12.10 -8.14
C TYR A 603 29.78 12.47 -6.69
N ILE A 604 30.31 11.51 -5.92
CA ILE A 604 30.84 11.74 -4.58
C ILE A 604 32.37 11.63 -4.65
N PHE A 605 33.03 12.66 -4.15
CA PHE A 605 34.47 12.70 -3.97
C PHE A 605 34.76 12.40 -2.49
N GLU A 606 35.40 11.28 -2.19
CA GLU A 606 35.89 11.02 -0.83
C GLU A 606 37.11 11.91 -0.55
N GLU A 607 37.00 12.83 0.40
CA GLU A 607 38.14 13.61 0.89
C GLU A 607 39.02 12.72 1.79
N GLY A 608 40.13 12.25 1.24
CA GLY A 608 41.26 11.75 2.03
C GLY A 608 41.66 10.29 1.78
N VAL A 609 42.16 9.96 0.59
CA VAL A 609 43.09 8.83 0.40
C VAL A 609 44.16 9.24 -0.63
N ASN A 610 45.42 8.92 -0.32
CA ASN A 610 46.66 9.25 -1.03
C ASN A 610 46.59 9.32 -2.57
N MET A 611 47.29 10.32 -3.12
CA MET A 611 47.60 10.58 -4.55
C MET A 611 48.30 9.43 -5.34
N GLN A 612 48.33 8.20 -4.81
CA GLN A 612 49.00 7.05 -5.42
C GLN A 612 48.05 5.90 -5.82
N THR A 613 46.77 5.98 -5.50
CA THR A 613 45.74 5.04 -5.99
C THR A 613 44.64 5.83 -6.70
N ASN A 614 44.27 5.38 -7.90
CA ASN A 614 43.22 5.97 -8.74
C ASN A 614 42.05 6.53 -7.92
N GLN A 615 41.64 7.77 -8.21
CA GLN A 615 40.44 8.38 -7.63
C GLN A 615 39.25 7.44 -7.85
N ASN A 616 38.77 6.78 -6.78
CA ASN A 616 37.50 6.06 -6.81
C ASN A 616 36.39 7.11 -6.71
N VAL A 617 36.02 7.71 -7.84
CA VAL A 617 34.84 8.58 -7.91
C VAL A 617 33.61 7.68 -7.80
N VAL A 618 32.91 7.75 -6.67
CA VAL A 618 31.70 6.95 -6.43
C VAL A 618 30.53 7.65 -7.12
N GLN A 619 29.94 7.01 -8.12
CA GLN A 619 28.82 7.54 -8.89
C GLN A 619 27.49 6.99 -8.37
N TYR A 620 26.44 7.80 -8.33
CA TYR A 620 25.10 7.36 -7.93
C TYR A 620 23.98 7.95 -8.81
N LYS A 621 22.84 7.25 -8.85
CA LYS A 621 21.59 7.72 -9.48
C LYS A 621 20.50 7.89 -8.43
N THR A 622 19.65 8.90 -8.60
CA THR A 622 18.45 9.07 -7.77
C THR A 622 17.26 8.38 -8.43
N LEU A 623 16.59 7.53 -7.67
CA LEU A 623 15.40 6.79 -8.04
C LEU A 623 14.15 7.44 -7.45
N VAL A 624 13.04 7.37 -8.19
CA VAL A 624 11.70 7.67 -7.70
C VAL A 624 10.95 6.34 -7.52
N LEU A 625 10.67 6.02 -6.27
CA LEU A 625 9.97 4.84 -5.80
C LEU A 625 8.46 5.04 -5.92
N ARG A 626 7.80 4.16 -6.67
CA ARG A 626 6.36 4.24 -6.94
C ARG A 626 5.60 3.04 -6.39
N CYS A 627 4.37 3.29 -5.97
CA CYS A 627 3.40 2.27 -5.54
C CYS A 627 2.16 2.29 -6.43
N GLY A 628 1.44 1.18 -6.46
CA GLY A 628 0.16 1.11 -7.15
C GLY A 628 -0.94 1.83 -6.37
N PHE A 629 -1.63 2.76 -7.02
CA PHE A 629 -2.65 3.62 -6.42
C PHE A 629 -3.97 3.55 -7.16
N ASP A 630 -5.07 3.38 -6.42
CA ASP A 630 -6.44 3.44 -6.91
C ASP A 630 -7.20 4.53 -6.15
N GLU A 631 -7.64 5.57 -6.86
CA GLU A 631 -8.38 6.70 -6.27
C GLU A 631 -9.69 6.29 -5.59
N ARG A 632 -10.28 5.13 -5.96
CA ARG A 632 -11.51 4.65 -5.31
C ARG A 632 -11.24 3.98 -3.97
N LYS A 633 -10.13 3.24 -3.87
CA LYS A 633 -9.79 2.44 -2.69
C LYS A 633 -8.88 3.18 -1.71
N HIS A 634 -7.97 4.02 -2.22
CA HIS A 634 -6.90 4.63 -1.43
C HIS A 634 -7.15 6.11 -1.09
N GLY A 635 -8.28 6.69 -1.55
CA GLY A 635 -8.63 8.09 -1.29
C GLY A 635 -7.97 9.07 -2.27
N PHE A 636 -7.86 10.34 -1.86
CA PHE A 636 -7.13 11.36 -2.62
C PHE A 636 -5.74 11.55 -1.99
N ILE A 637 -4.70 11.64 -2.82
CA ILE A 637 -3.31 11.75 -2.34
C ILE A 637 -3.09 13.08 -1.61
N ASN A 638 -3.62 14.19 -2.15
CA ASN A 638 -3.52 15.50 -1.52
C ASN A 638 -4.82 16.30 -1.75
N PRO A 639 -5.88 16.01 -0.98
CA PRO A 639 -7.19 16.62 -1.18
C PRO A 639 -7.18 18.14 -0.97
N PHE A 640 -6.31 18.65 -0.09
CA PHE A 640 -6.15 20.09 0.11
C PHE A 640 -5.56 20.76 -1.14
N GLN A 641 -4.48 20.21 -1.70
CA GLN A 641 -3.87 20.75 -2.91
C GLN A 641 -4.82 20.65 -4.11
N ASP A 642 -5.59 19.57 -4.23
CA ASP A 642 -6.56 19.39 -5.31
C ASP A 642 -7.65 20.47 -5.28
N ILE A 643 -8.12 20.88 -4.10
CA ILE A 643 -9.07 21.99 -3.94
C ILE A 643 -8.41 23.33 -4.29
N VAL A 644 -7.18 23.57 -3.82
CA VAL A 644 -6.42 24.81 -4.10
C VAL A 644 -6.17 24.98 -5.62
N GLU A 645 -5.90 23.89 -6.33
CA GLU A 645 -5.62 23.88 -7.77
C GLU A 645 -6.86 23.72 -8.66
N ASP A 646 -8.06 23.59 -8.08
CA ASP A 646 -9.32 23.31 -8.80
C ASP A 646 -9.29 21.99 -9.61
N LYS A 647 -8.53 20.99 -9.15
CA LYS A 647 -8.46 19.63 -9.71
C LYS A 647 -9.64 18.80 -9.20
N LEU A 648 -10.85 19.20 -9.57
CA LEU A 648 -12.07 18.59 -9.08
C LEU A 648 -12.44 17.32 -9.86
N PRO A 649 -12.87 16.23 -9.18
CA PRO A 649 -13.24 14.97 -9.82
C PRO A 649 -14.52 15.14 -10.67
N ASN A 650 -14.52 14.62 -11.90
CA ASN A 650 -15.67 14.68 -12.81
C ASN A 650 -16.58 13.45 -12.61
N PRO A 651 -17.91 13.61 -12.53
CA PRO A 651 -18.85 12.48 -12.53
C PRO A 651 -18.68 11.53 -13.74
N LYS A 652 -18.17 12.01 -14.88
CA LYS A 652 -17.98 11.19 -16.09
C LYS A 652 -16.80 10.21 -16.02
N ASP A 653 -15.90 10.35 -15.05
CA ASP A 653 -14.75 9.44 -14.86
C ASP A 653 -15.09 8.18 -14.04
N LEU A 654 -16.39 7.98 -13.72
CA LEU A 654 -16.92 6.86 -12.94
C LEU A 654 -16.80 5.48 -13.62
N ASP A 655 -16.53 5.42 -14.93
CA ASP A 655 -16.40 4.16 -15.68
C ASP A 655 -15.02 3.97 -16.30
N ASN A 656 -14.04 4.82 -15.96
CA ASN A 656 -12.69 4.64 -16.49
C ASN A 656 -11.99 3.46 -15.77
N GLU A 657 -11.86 2.31 -16.45
CA GLU A 657 -11.17 1.10 -15.97
C GLU A 657 -9.64 1.27 -15.80
N GLU A 658 -9.12 2.49 -15.95
CA GLU A 658 -7.71 2.88 -15.75
C GLU A 658 -7.38 3.50 -14.39
N THR A 659 -8.19 3.33 -13.33
CA THR A 659 -7.92 3.99 -12.04
C THR A 659 -6.65 3.53 -11.32
N TYR A 660 -6.14 2.33 -11.59
CA TYR A 660 -4.91 1.83 -10.96
C TYR A 660 -3.66 2.33 -11.71
N LYS A 661 -2.93 3.26 -11.08
CA LYS A 661 -1.76 3.93 -11.65
C LYS A 661 -0.56 3.93 -10.69
N PRO A 662 0.68 3.92 -11.21
CA PRO A 662 1.88 4.02 -10.38
C PRO A 662 2.12 5.47 -9.95
N VAL A 663 2.10 5.75 -8.64
CA VAL A 663 2.34 7.09 -8.07
C VAL A 663 3.56 7.07 -7.15
N PRO A 664 4.31 8.18 -7.03
CA PRO A 664 5.37 8.30 -6.03
C PRO A 664 4.86 8.01 -4.63
N PHE A 665 5.63 7.26 -3.84
CA PHE A 665 5.23 6.88 -2.49
C PHE A 665 5.39 8.04 -1.49
N GLN A 666 4.29 8.51 -0.92
CA GLN A 666 4.26 9.58 0.09
C GLN A 666 3.53 9.09 1.35
N PRO A 667 4.23 8.48 2.31
CA PRO A 667 3.59 7.91 3.48
C PRO A 667 2.84 8.96 4.30
N THR A 668 1.80 8.53 5.01
CA THR A 668 0.96 9.43 5.83
C THR A 668 1.47 9.56 7.26
N GLU A 669 2.02 8.49 7.83
CA GLU A 669 2.40 8.47 9.23
C GLU A 669 3.60 7.53 9.48
N PRO A 670 4.76 8.08 9.88
CA PRO A 670 5.09 9.51 9.86
C PRO A 670 5.05 10.06 8.43
N TYR A 671 4.53 11.28 8.25
CA TYR A 671 4.47 11.94 6.95
C TYR A 671 5.88 12.31 6.46
N ASP A 672 6.28 11.80 5.29
CA ASP A 672 7.54 12.16 4.64
C ASP A 672 7.35 12.30 3.12
N PRO A 673 7.30 13.52 2.58
CA PRO A 673 7.11 13.73 1.15
C PRO A 673 8.33 13.29 0.31
N ASN A 674 9.50 13.14 0.94
CA ASN A 674 10.75 12.74 0.29
C ASN A 674 11.03 11.23 0.39
N ALA A 675 10.20 10.46 1.09
CA ALA A 675 10.36 9.00 1.18
C ALA A 675 10.28 8.28 -0.18
N CYS A 676 9.77 8.94 -1.22
CA CYS A 676 9.81 8.43 -2.58
C CYS A 676 11.19 8.47 -3.24
N TYR A 677 12.17 9.19 -2.70
CA TYR A 677 13.49 9.32 -3.31
C TYR A 677 14.50 8.35 -2.68
N CYS A 678 15.30 7.72 -3.53
CA CYS A 678 16.35 6.79 -3.10
C CYS A 678 17.60 6.93 -3.98
N ASP A 679 18.76 7.18 -3.37
CA ASP A 679 20.04 7.27 -4.06
C ASP A 679 20.75 5.91 -4.08
N ILE A 680 21.03 5.38 -5.27
CA ILE A 680 21.70 4.10 -5.47
C ILE A 680 23.07 4.30 -6.11
N THR A 681 24.09 3.80 -5.43
CA THR A 681 25.47 3.76 -5.92
C THR A 681 25.60 2.79 -7.10
N LEU A 682 26.28 3.23 -8.16
CA LEU A 682 26.54 2.43 -9.35
C LEU A 682 27.81 1.60 -9.17
N LYS A 683 27.74 0.31 -9.48
CA LYS A 683 28.92 -0.56 -9.58
C LYS A 683 29.42 -0.60 -11.02
N GLN A 684 30.73 -0.53 -11.19
CA GLN A 684 31.37 -0.62 -12.50
C GLN A 684 31.74 -2.08 -12.80
N ASP A 685 31.23 -2.62 -13.91
CA ASP A 685 31.69 -3.87 -14.49
C ASP A 685 32.17 -3.60 -15.93
N GLY A 686 33.49 -3.60 -16.12
CA GLY A 686 34.14 -3.18 -17.36
C GLY A 686 33.91 -1.70 -17.70
N SER A 687 33.19 -1.45 -18.81
CA SER A 687 32.89 -0.10 -19.31
C SER A 687 31.47 0.40 -18.98
N ARG A 688 30.67 -0.40 -18.28
CA ARG A 688 29.27 -0.10 -17.97
C ARG A 688 29.04 0.02 -16.46
N LEU A 689 28.13 0.92 -16.11
CA LEU A 689 27.70 1.20 -14.74
C LEU A 689 26.31 0.60 -14.54
N PHE A 690 26.15 -0.18 -13.48
CA PHE A 690 24.90 -0.87 -13.18
C PHE A 690 24.43 -0.61 -11.75
N MET A 691 23.11 -0.68 -11.56
CA MET A 691 22.50 -0.71 -10.23
C MET A 691 22.40 -2.17 -9.80
N THR A 692 22.82 -2.46 -8.57
CA THR A 692 22.81 -3.81 -8.00
C THR A 692 22.10 -3.83 -6.66
N THR A 693 21.37 -4.91 -6.38
CA THR A 693 20.78 -5.16 -5.06
C THR A 693 21.80 -5.79 -4.09
N GLU A 694 21.44 -5.95 -2.82
CA GLU A 694 22.28 -6.65 -1.82
C GLU A 694 22.51 -8.13 -2.18
N GLU A 695 21.49 -8.81 -2.73
CA GLU A 695 21.62 -10.19 -3.23
C GLU A 695 22.44 -10.29 -4.53
N GLY A 696 22.87 -9.16 -5.11
CA GLY A 696 23.69 -9.13 -6.32
C GLY A 696 22.88 -9.12 -7.62
N ASP A 697 21.56 -8.93 -7.57
CA ASP A 697 20.74 -8.77 -8.77
C ASP A 697 21.02 -7.44 -9.46
N TYR A 698 21.16 -7.46 -10.78
CA TYR A 698 21.17 -6.26 -11.61
C TYR A 698 19.75 -5.79 -11.90
N PHE A 699 19.49 -4.49 -11.78
CA PHE A 699 18.18 -3.90 -12.10
C PHE A 699 18.26 -2.59 -12.86
N GLU A 700 17.18 -2.27 -13.57
CA GLU A 700 17.04 -1.08 -14.43
C GLU A 700 15.71 -0.35 -14.13
N GLU A 701 15.42 0.73 -14.86
CA GLU A 701 14.11 1.39 -14.85
C GLU A 701 12.98 0.41 -15.21
N ASP A 702 11.77 0.64 -14.66
CA ASP A 702 10.58 -0.19 -14.86
C ASP A 702 10.68 -1.63 -14.33
N MET A 703 11.57 -1.87 -13.38
CA MET A 703 11.61 -3.11 -12.59
C MET A 703 10.99 -2.91 -11.20
N ILE A 704 10.38 -3.97 -10.67
CA ILE A 704 9.86 -4.00 -9.31
C ILE A 704 10.93 -4.59 -8.41
N VAL A 705 11.37 -3.82 -7.40
CA VAL A 705 12.48 -4.16 -6.52
C VAL A 705 11.99 -4.12 -5.08
N GLU A 706 12.43 -5.09 -4.28
CA GLU A 706 12.12 -5.19 -2.85
C GLU A 706 13.14 -4.37 -2.06
N PHE A 707 12.68 -3.40 -1.27
CA PHE A 707 13.53 -2.54 -0.46
C PHE A 707 13.30 -2.74 1.04
N LYS A 708 14.38 -2.68 1.83
CA LYS A 708 14.34 -2.47 3.29
C LYS A 708 14.65 -1.02 3.64
N TYR A 709 14.25 -0.59 4.84
CA TYR A 709 14.49 0.76 5.32
C TYR A 709 15.43 0.76 6.53
N VAL A 710 16.59 1.41 6.40
CA VAL A 710 17.64 1.49 7.43
C VAL A 710 17.72 2.93 7.92
N MET A 711 17.36 3.17 9.19
CA MET A 711 17.21 4.53 9.73
C MET A 711 18.56 5.23 9.96
N GLU A 712 19.62 4.46 10.14
CA GLU A 712 20.99 4.91 10.42
C GLU A 712 21.66 5.55 9.20
N ASN A 713 21.15 5.29 7.99
CA ASN A 713 21.69 5.83 6.75
C ASN A 713 21.29 7.31 6.52
N GLU A 714 22.04 7.99 5.65
CA GLU A 714 21.67 9.31 5.13
C GLU A 714 20.24 9.31 4.58
N LYS A 715 19.50 10.42 4.73
CA LYS A 715 18.06 10.49 4.42
C LYS A 715 17.68 9.94 3.05
N THR A 716 18.48 10.19 2.02
CA THR A 716 18.23 9.71 0.65
C THR A 716 18.69 8.27 0.39
N ARG A 717 19.40 7.64 1.33
CA ARG A 717 19.97 6.28 1.24
C ARG A 717 19.41 5.30 2.28
N ARG A 718 18.30 5.66 2.92
CA ARG A 718 17.62 4.79 3.90
C ARG A 718 16.99 3.59 3.23
N TRP A 719 16.52 3.74 2.00
CA TRP A 719 16.03 2.62 1.20
C TRP A 719 17.19 1.82 0.62
N VAL A 720 17.28 0.54 0.97
CA VAL A 720 18.30 -0.38 0.47
C VAL A 720 17.64 -1.51 -0.33
N PRO A 721 17.98 -1.69 -1.62
CA PRO A 721 17.39 -2.73 -2.46
C PRO A 721 17.95 -4.10 -2.11
N ILE A 722 17.08 -5.06 -1.76
CA ILE A 722 17.46 -6.43 -1.39
C ILE A 722 17.56 -7.31 -2.64
N ARG A 723 16.49 -7.37 -3.44
CA ARG A 723 16.38 -8.24 -4.61
C ARG A 723 15.36 -7.76 -5.63
N VAL A 724 15.44 -8.28 -6.85
CA VAL A 724 14.47 -7.98 -7.91
C VAL A 724 13.30 -8.95 -7.84
N ARG A 725 12.07 -8.42 -7.84
CA ARG A 725 10.84 -9.22 -7.90
C ARG A 725 10.52 -9.56 -9.36
N TYR A 726 11.25 -10.53 -9.91
CA TYR A 726 11.09 -10.96 -11.31
C TYR A 726 9.69 -11.51 -11.61
N ASP A 727 9.03 -12.09 -10.60
CA ASP A 727 7.63 -12.53 -10.66
C ASP A 727 6.71 -11.37 -11.02
N LYS A 728 6.76 -10.29 -10.22
CA LYS A 728 5.92 -9.09 -10.41
C LYS A 728 6.33 -8.30 -11.65
N THR A 729 7.63 -8.21 -11.92
CA THR A 729 8.17 -7.50 -13.09
C THR A 729 7.72 -8.17 -14.39
N SER A 730 7.64 -9.51 -14.42
CA SER A 730 7.14 -10.25 -15.58
C SER A 730 5.65 -10.00 -15.82
N GLU A 731 4.84 -9.86 -14.77
CA GLU A 731 3.42 -9.51 -14.89
C GLU A 731 3.22 -8.12 -15.49
N LEU A 732 3.96 -7.12 -14.96
CA LEU A 732 3.93 -5.75 -15.49
C LEU A 732 4.26 -5.73 -16.99
N ARG A 733 5.32 -6.45 -17.39
CA ARG A 733 5.75 -6.57 -18.79
C ARG A 733 4.76 -7.34 -19.68
N ALA A 734 3.98 -8.25 -19.10
CA ALA A 734 2.91 -8.96 -19.81
C ALA A 734 1.66 -8.09 -20.03
N GLY A 735 1.67 -6.82 -19.58
CA GLY A 735 0.55 -5.89 -19.69
C GLY A 735 -0.43 -5.96 -18.53
N LEU A 736 -0.11 -6.67 -17.44
CA LEU A 736 -0.90 -6.65 -16.21
C LEU A 736 -0.55 -5.40 -15.40
N LYS A 737 -1.55 -4.80 -14.73
CA LYS A 737 -1.37 -3.58 -13.94
C LYS A 737 -0.79 -3.88 -12.54
N ASN A 738 0.41 -4.46 -12.46
CA ASN A 738 1.13 -4.70 -11.20
C ASN A 738 2.26 -3.68 -11.05
N TYR A 739 2.20 -2.82 -10.04
CA TYR A 739 3.18 -1.74 -9.80
C TYR A 739 3.89 -1.89 -8.44
N GLY A 740 4.04 -3.12 -7.95
CA GLY A 740 4.58 -3.39 -6.61
C GLY A 740 3.48 -3.44 -5.54
N ASN A 741 3.79 -3.03 -4.31
CA ASN A 741 2.79 -2.96 -3.24
C ASN A 741 1.70 -1.92 -3.58
N ALA A 742 0.46 -2.22 -3.21
CA ALA A 742 -0.61 -1.23 -3.21
C ALA A 742 -0.33 -0.16 -2.13
N TYR A 743 -0.75 1.07 -2.38
CA TYR A 743 -0.41 2.22 -1.53
C TYR A 743 -0.73 2.02 -0.04
N HIS A 744 -1.91 1.50 0.28
CA HIS A 744 -2.31 1.24 1.67
C HIS A 744 -1.44 0.16 2.35
N VAL A 745 -0.98 -0.85 1.60
CA VAL A 745 -0.07 -1.89 2.12
C VAL A 745 1.31 -1.29 2.35
N ALA A 746 1.81 -0.48 1.42
CA ALA A 746 3.09 0.22 1.60
C ALA A 746 3.03 1.18 2.81
N ASN A 747 1.92 1.89 3.00
CA ASN A 747 1.72 2.77 4.15
C ASN A 747 1.62 2.00 5.47
N SER A 748 0.95 0.84 5.49
CA SER A 748 0.91 -0.04 6.67
C SER A 748 2.31 -0.57 7.01
N ASN A 749 3.09 -0.98 6.01
CA ASN A 749 4.47 -1.42 6.24
C ASN A 749 5.36 -0.27 6.71
N TRP A 750 5.17 0.94 6.17
CA TRP A 750 5.87 2.15 6.63
C TRP A 750 5.56 2.48 8.10
N TYR A 751 4.29 2.41 8.48
CA TYR A 751 3.91 2.56 9.88
C TYR A 751 4.60 1.52 10.77
N SER A 752 4.61 0.25 10.36
CA SER A 752 5.30 -0.83 11.10
C SER A 752 6.83 -0.67 11.15
N ILE A 753 7.45 -0.01 10.16
CA ILE A 753 8.89 0.31 10.17
C ILE A 753 9.20 1.38 11.21
N HIS A 754 8.34 2.41 11.33
CA HIS A 754 8.53 3.52 12.26
C HIS A 754 8.00 3.27 13.68
N HIS A 755 7.02 2.38 13.81
CA HIS A 755 6.42 1.94 15.06
C HIS A 755 6.52 0.41 15.18
N PRO A 756 7.75 -0.15 15.27
CA PRO A 756 7.96 -1.58 15.26
C PRO A 756 7.47 -2.27 16.53
N ILE A 757 6.73 -3.36 16.38
CA ILE A 757 6.46 -4.31 17.46
C ILE A 757 7.71 -5.18 17.63
N THR A 758 8.45 -4.97 18.72
CA THR A 758 9.67 -5.72 19.02
C THR A 758 9.38 -7.13 19.54
N ASP A 759 10.36 -8.03 19.43
CA ASP A 759 10.30 -9.37 20.01
C ASP A 759 9.95 -9.35 21.50
N ASN A 760 10.47 -8.37 22.25
CA ASN A 760 10.19 -8.24 23.68
C ASN A 760 8.73 -7.88 23.93
N MET A 761 8.17 -6.95 23.15
CA MET A 761 6.77 -6.53 23.28
C MET A 761 5.81 -7.70 23.02
N ILE A 762 6.04 -8.47 21.95
CA ILE A 762 5.14 -9.57 21.56
C ILE A 762 5.35 -10.85 22.36
N SER A 763 6.47 -11.00 23.08
CA SER A 763 6.71 -12.15 23.97
C SER A 763 6.32 -11.92 25.42
N THR A 764 6.36 -10.67 25.91
CA THR A 764 6.12 -10.36 27.32
C THR A 764 4.81 -9.59 27.56
N GLY A 765 4.29 -8.90 26.54
CA GLY A 765 3.19 -7.95 26.70
C GLY A 765 3.57 -6.69 27.51
N GLN A 766 4.85 -6.48 27.82
CA GLN A 766 5.36 -5.33 28.58
C GLN A 766 6.01 -4.29 27.67
N ASN A 767 6.15 -3.05 28.15
CA ASN A 767 6.73 -1.91 27.42
C ASN A 767 6.04 -1.59 26.08
N ILE A 768 4.76 -1.93 25.95
CA ILE A 768 3.93 -1.48 24.82
C ILE A 768 3.65 0.01 25.06
N PRO A 769 4.12 0.94 24.22
CA PRO A 769 3.84 2.36 24.41
C PRO A 769 2.33 2.55 24.41
N ASP A 770 1.79 3.27 25.39
CA ASP A 770 0.45 3.85 25.23
C ASP A 770 0.53 4.67 23.94
N VAL A 771 -0.30 4.33 22.95
CA VAL A 771 -0.38 5.17 21.76
C VAL A 771 -0.82 6.53 22.31
N VAL A 772 0.08 7.52 22.24
CA VAL A 772 -0.30 8.91 22.27
C VAL A 772 -1.14 9.05 21.01
N ILE A 773 -2.44 8.77 21.15
CA ILE A 773 -3.43 9.19 20.19
C ILE A 773 -3.14 10.67 20.05
N ASN A 774 -2.65 11.09 18.88
CA ASN A 774 -2.44 12.50 18.58
C ASN A 774 -3.63 13.26 19.16
N GLU A 775 -3.37 14.16 20.11
CA GLU A 775 -4.41 14.98 20.77
C GLU A 775 -5.21 15.79 19.72
N ASP A 776 -4.71 15.85 18.48
CA ASP A 776 -5.31 16.44 17.29
C ASP A 776 -6.50 15.67 16.67
N ILE A 777 -6.84 14.45 17.12
CA ILE A 777 -7.94 13.65 16.53
C ILE A 777 -9.27 13.93 17.25
N TYR A 778 -9.91 15.05 16.91
CA TYR A 778 -11.23 15.44 17.41
C TYR A 778 -12.39 14.52 16.94
N TYR A 779 -12.16 13.63 15.96
CA TYR A 779 -13.15 12.65 15.48
C TYR A 779 -12.56 11.23 15.38
N ASN A 780 -12.77 10.41 16.41
CA ASN A 780 -12.48 8.98 16.35
C ASN A 780 -13.53 8.22 15.51
N ARG A 781 -13.05 7.23 14.74
CA ARG A 781 -13.73 6.65 13.57
C ARG A 781 -14.56 5.39 13.85
N ASN A 782 -14.63 4.92 15.08
CA ASN A 782 -14.96 3.50 15.33
C ASN A 782 -16.32 3.23 15.97
N LEU A 783 -17.34 4.03 15.65
CA LEU A 783 -18.73 3.61 15.88
C LEU A 783 -19.40 3.41 14.52
N ASN A 784 -19.67 2.15 14.18
CA ASN A 784 -20.72 1.82 13.23
C ASN A 784 -21.94 2.67 13.60
N THR A 785 -22.34 3.60 12.74
CA THR A 785 -23.42 4.58 13.01
C THR A 785 -24.78 3.94 13.34
N ASN A 786 -24.88 2.61 13.27
CA ASN A 786 -26.07 1.84 13.59
C ASN A 786 -26.12 1.31 15.05
N GLU A 787 -25.06 1.43 15.85
CA GLU A 787 -24.97 0.83 17.20
C GLU A 787 -24.73 1.81 18.37
N SER A 788 -24.62 3.12 18.13
CA SER A 788 -24.46 4.11 19.22
C SER A 788 -25.74 4.33 20.03
N ASN A 789 -25.62 4.45 21.36
CA ASN A 789 -26.76 4.70 22.25
C ASN A 789 -27.34 6.12 22.12
N THR A 790 -26.65 7.02 21.42
CA THR A 790 -26.99 8.45 21.27
C THR A 790 -27.44 8.86 19.84
N ILE A 791 -27.83 7.89 19.00
CA ILE A 791 -28.26 8.14 17.60
C ILE A 791 -29.46 9.10 17.51
N ALA A 792 -30.44 9.00 18.41
CA ALA A 792 -31.64 9.84 18.38
C ALA A 792 -31.29 11.30 18.71
N LEU A 793 -30.45 11.52 19.74
CA LEU A 793 -29.86 12.82 20.06
C LEU A 793 -29.13 13.44 18.86
N ARG A 794 -28.22 12.68 18.23
CA ARG A 794 -27.43 13.17 17.08
C ARG A 794 -28.31 13.52 15.89
N ASN A 795 -29.33 12.69 15.60
CA ASN A 795 -30.29 12.98 14.54
C ASN A 795 -31.06 14.28 14.81
N PHE A 796 -31.51 14.51 16.05
CA PHE A 796 -32.19 15.76 16.41
C PHE A 796 -31.28 16.98 16.24
N HIS A 797 -30.06 16.95 16.78
CA HIS A 797 -29.10 18.06 16.65
C HIS A 797 -28.76 18.35 15.19
N ASN A 798 -28.47 17.31 14.41
CA ASN A 798 -27.96 17.45 13.06
C ASN A 798 -29.06 17.69 12.00
N LEU A 799 -30.12 16.89 12.01
CA LEU A 799 -31.16 16.88 10.97
C LEU A 799 -32.27 17.91 11.21
N TYR A 800 -32.50 18.29 12.48
CA TYR A 800 -33.51 19.29 12.83
C TYR A 800 -32.86 20.62 13.24
N VAL A 801 -32.13 20.67 14.35
CA VAL A 801 -31.65 21.95 14.92
C VAL A 801 -30.71 22.68 13.96
N LYS A 802 -29.56 22.09 13.64
CA LYS A 802 -28.57 22.71 12.74
C LYS A 802 -29.13 22.97 11.35
N ASN A 803 -29.93 22.04 10.83
CA ASN A 803 -30.57 22.19 9.53
C ASN A 803 -31.48 23.42 9.50
N LYS A 804 -32.33 23.60 10.51
CA LYS A 804 -33.26 24.73 10.62
C LYS A 804 -32.54 26.06 10.82
N LEU A 805 -31.46 26.08 11.61
CA LEU A 805 -30.63 27.27 11.79
C LEU A 805 -29.97 27.73 10.49
N ILE A 806 -29.25 26.83 9.81
CA ILE A 806 -28.47 27.17 8.62
C ILE A 806 -29.40 27.47 7.44
N THR A 807 -30.39 26.61 7.16
CA THR A 807 -31.31 26.82 6.03
C THR A 807 -32.27 27.98 6.25
N GLY A 808 -32.62 28.29 7.50
CA GLY A 808 -33.53 29.38 7.84
C GLY A 808 -32.92 30.76 7.59
N VAL A 809 -31.61 30.94 7.81
CA VAL A 809 -30.94 32.24 7.59
C VAL A 809 -30.31 32.37 6.20
N ALA A 810 -30.17 31.26 5.47
CA ALA A 810 -29.49 31.23 4.18
C ALA A 810 -30.40 31.51 2.99
N ASN A 811 -29.92 32.33 2.07
CA ASN A 811 -30.49 32.51 0.74
C ASN A 811 -29.59 31.89 -0.33
N ARG A 812 -30.18 31.56 -1.48
CA ARG A 812 -29.44 31.05 -2.64
C ARG A 812 -28.36 32.05 -3.05
N GLY A 813 -27.12 31.58 -3.13
CA GLY A 813 -25.97 32.39 -3.52
C GLY A 813 -25.26 33.11 -2.36
N ASP A 814 -25.73 32.96 -1.12
CA ASP A 814 -25.05 33.52 0.05
C ASP A 814 -23.66 32.87 0.28
N THR A 815 -22.79 33.61 0.97
CA THR A 815 -21.48 33.14 1.41
C THR A 815 -21.46 32.87 2.91
N LEU A 816 -20.74 31.83 3.33
CA LEU A 816 -20.66 31.42 4.73
C LEU A 816 -19.20 31.29 5.19
N ILE A 817 -18.91 31.74 6.41
CA ILE A 817 -17.68 31.40 7.15
C ILE A 817 -18.05 30.53 8.35
N ASP A 818 -17.30 29.43 8.57
CA ASP A 818 -17.43 28.57 9.74
C ASP A 818 -16.12 28.58 10.54
N TYR A 819 -16.20 28.98 11.81
CA TYR A 819 -15.04 29.20 12.67
C TYR A 819 -14.48 27.94 13.34
N ALA A 820 -15.20 26.82 13.26
CA ALA A 820 -14.81 25.53 13.82
C ALA A 820 -15.42 24.42 12.97
N VAL A 821 -14.96 24.32 11.72
CA VAL A 821 -15.64 23.57 10.65
C VAL A 821 -15.57 22.04 10.84
N GLY A 822 -14.62 21.57 11.64
CA GLY A 822 -14.33 20.16 11.85
C GLY A 822 -14.10 19.43 10.52
N LYS A 823 -14.59 18.19 10.43
CA LYS A 823 -14.60 17.39 9.18
C LYS A 823 -15.75 17.78 8.25
N ALA A 824 -16.12 19.06 8.19
CA ALA A 824 -17.23 19.60 7.39
C ALA A 824 -18.57 18.85 7.56
N GLY A 825 -18.97 18.59 8.82
CA GLY A 825 -20.22 17.85 9.13
C GLY A 825 -21.50 18.53 8.64
N ASP A 826 -21.44 19.85 8.39
CA ASP A 826 -22.56 20.67 7.93
C ASP A 826 -22.64 20.82 6.40
N LEU A 827 -21.76 20.13 5.65
CA LEU A 827 -21.69 20.19 4.18
C LEU A 827 -23.02 19.94 3.47
N SER A 828 -23.80 18.95 3.92
CA SER A 828 -25.12 18.65 3.32
C SER A 828 -26.11 19.82 3.44
N LYS A 829 -25.99 20.63 4.49
CA LYS A 829 -26.85 21.79 4.75
C LYS A 829 -26.44 22.97 3.88
N TRP A 830 -25.14 23.14 3.65
CA TRP A 830 -24.62 24.15 2.72
C TRP A 830 -25.08 23.88 1.29
N ILE A 831 -25.09 22.61 0.87
CA ILE A 831 -25.62 22.16 -0.43
C ILE A 831 -27.12 22.43 -0.52
N ALA A 832 -27.90 22.00 0.49
CA ALA A 832 -29.34 22.21 0.52
C ALA A 832 -29.73 23.69 0.46
N SER A 833 -28.95 24.56 1.12
CA SER A 833 -29.13 26.01 1.14
C SER A 833 -28.67 26.70 -0.15
N LYS A 834 -28.02 25.99 -1.07
CA LYS A 834 -27.50 26.51 -2.35
C LYS A 834 -26.58 27.73 -2.14
N LEU A 835 -25.68 27.63 -1.18
CA LEU A 835 -24.64 28.64 -0.96
C LEU A 835 -23.74 28.76 -2.18
N SER A 836 -23.15 29.94 -2.40
CA SER A 836 -22.16 30.12 -3.48
C SER A 836 -20.74 29.76 -3.02
N PHE A 837 -20.40 30.08 -1.77
CA PHE A 837 -19.07 29.91 -1.22
C PHE A 837 -19.09 29.64 0.30
N VAL A 838 -18.21 28.75 0.75
CA VAL A 838 -17.98 28.42 2.16
C VAL A 838 -16.49 28.55 2.49
N TYR A 839 -16.16 29.22 3.58
CA TYR A 839 -14.81 29.30 4.12
C TYR A 839 -14.79 28.68 5.51
N GLY A 840 -14.10 27.55 5.66
CA GLY A 840 -14.04 26.81 6.92
C GLY A 840 -12.65 26.88 7.55
N ILE A 841 -12.62 27.09 8.87
CA ILE A 841 -11.38 27.12 9.66
C ILE A 841 -11.53 26.09 10.78
N ASP A 842 -10.48 25.31 11.02
CA ASP A 842 -10.42 24.39 12.16
C ASP A 842 -9.01 24.36 12.75
N ILE A 843 -8.93 24.21 14.08
CA ILE A 843 -7.65 24.16 14.79
C ILE A 843 -6.90 22.86 14.51
N ALA A 844 -7.61 21.75 14.28
CA ALA A 844 -6.98 20.45 14.05
C ALA A 844 -6.72 20.23 12.56
N LYS A 845 -5.47 19.90 12.22
CA LYS A 845 -5.07 19.71 10.82
C LYS A 845 -5.71 18.46 10.19
N ASP A 846 -5.85 17.38 10.98
CA ASP A 846 -6.50 16.13 10.54
C ASP A 846 -7.96 16.38 10.09
N ASN A 847 -8.68 17.26 10.80
CA ASN A 847 -10.06 17.60 10.46
C ASN A 847 -10.17 18.16 9.03
N ILE A 848 -9.14 18.85 8.55
CA ILE A 848 -9.11 19.46 7.22
C ILE A 848 -8.53 18.52 6.17
N GLU A 849 -7.33 17.98 6.42
CA GLU A 849 -6.48 17.35 5.39
C GLU A 849 -6.59 15.82 5.33
N ASN A 850 -7.29 15.16 6.26
CA ASN A 850 -7.37 13.71 6.28
C ASN A 850 -7.86 13.12 4.93
N HIS A 851 -7.06 12.24 4.35
CA HIS A 851 -7.22 11.66 3.01
C HIS A 851 -8.45 10.76 2.85
N LEU A 852 -9.03 10.28 3.96
CA LEU A 852 -10.22 9.40 3.93
C LEU A 852 -11.49 10.15 4.33
N ASP A 853 -11.43 11.01 5.33
CA ASP A 853 -12.63 11.64 5.89
C ASP A 853 -12.48 13.10 6.35
N GLY A 854 -11.36 13.78 6.04
CA GLY A 854 -11.19 15.21 6.29
C GLY A 854 -12.17 16.07 5.49
N ALA A 855 -12.30 17.34 5.88
CA ALA A 855 -13.18 18.31 5.24
C ALA A 855 -12.95 18.37 3.71
N CYS A 856 -11.69 18.42 3.28
CA CYS A 856 -11.33 18.45 1.87
C CYS A 856 -11.76 17.17 1.13
N THR A 857 -11.51 16.00 1.73
CA THR A 857 -11.89 14.71 1.15
C THR A 857 -13.40 14.55 1.02
N ARG A 858 -14.15 14.91 2.07
CA ARG A 858 -15.63 14.86 2.05
C ARG A 858 -16.20 15.82 1.01
N TYR A 859 -15.63 17.02 0.91
CA TYR A 859 -15.98 17.97 -0.14
C TYR A 859 -15.78 17.40 -1.55
N LEU A 860 -14.60 16.83 -1.83
CA LEU A 860 -14.29 16.24 -3.14
C LEU A 860 -15.20 15.04 -3.47
N LYS A 861 -15.54 14.21 -2.47
CA LYS A 861 -16.50 13.10 -2.64
C LYS A 861 -17.90 13.60 -3.01
N GLU A 862 -18.42 14.61 -2.33
CA GLU A 862 -19.72 15.20 -2.66
C GLU A 862 -19.68 15.98 -3.98
N ARG A 863 -18.55 16.64 -4.31
CA ARG A 863 -18.32 17.27 -5.63
C ARG A 863 -18.33 16.27 -6.77
N ARG A 864 -17.79 15.06 -6.57
CA ARG A 864 -17.90 13.96 -7.53
C ARG A 864 -19.37 13.54 -7.77
N LYS A 865 -20.24 13.68 -6.77
CA LYS A 865 -21.65 13.28 -6.85
C LYS A 865 -22.56 14.37 -7.44
N TYR A 866 -22.42 15.60 -6.97
CA TYR A 866 -23.32 16.71 -7.29
C TYR A 866 -22.76 17.69 -8.34
N GLY A 867 -21.49 17.54 -8.73
CA GLY A 867 -20.85 18.34 -9.77
C GLY A 867 -20.92 19.85 -9.51
N GLU A 868 -21.23 20.62 -10.54
CA GLU A 868 -21.28 22.09 -10.50
C GLU A 868 -22.31 22.66 -9.52
N SER A 869 -23.30 21.86 -9.08
CA SER A 869 -24.30 22.30 -8.11
C SER A 869 -23.76 22.42 -6.67
N MET A 870 -22.54 21.93 -6.40
CA MET A 870 -21.88 22.13 -5.11
C MET A 870 -21.44 23.59 -4.90
N PRO A 871 -21.59 24.14 -3.67
CA PRO A 871 -20.93 25.39 -3.30
C PRO A 871 -19.42 25.26 -3.46
N ARG A 872 -18.73 26.36 -3.78
CA ARG A 872 -17.27 26.40 -3.66
C ARG A 872 -16.91 26.39 -2.18
N ALA A 873 -15.88 25.63 -1.78
CA ALA A 873 -15.44 25.61 -0.39
C ALA A 873 -13.92 25.64 -0.31
N ILE A 874 -13.40 26.42 0.65
CA ILE A 874 -11.99 26.43 1.02
C ILE A 874 -11.93 26.16 2.52
N PHE A 875 -11.06 25.23 2.90
CA PHE A 875 -10.85 24.83 4.29
C PHE A 875 -9.38 25.04 4.64
N ILE A 876 -9.07 25.61 5.80
CA ILE A 876 -7.71 25.85 6.25
C ILE A 876 -7.53 25.51 7.72
N ASN A 877 -6.29 25.19 8.10
CA ASN A 877 -5.93 25.00 9.50
C ASN A 877 -5.66 26.36 10.18
N GLY A 878 -6.26 26.59 11.34
CA GLY A 878 -6.10 27.86 12.06
C GLY A 878 -6.87 27.94 13.38
N ASN A 879 -6.42 28.83 14.25
CA ASN A 879 -7.05 29.12 15.54
C ASN A 879 -7.94 30.38 15.44
N SER A 880 -9.26 30.17 15.38
CA SER A 880 -10.26 31.24 15.33
C SER A 880 -10.33 32.12 16.59
N GLY A 881 -9.64 31.76 17.68
CA GLY A 881 -9.46 32.60 18.86
C GLY A 881 -8.44 33.74 18.66
N LEU A 882 -7.72 33.74 17.53
CA LEU A 882 -6.82 34.81 17.10
C LEU A 882 -7.38 35.49 15.83
N ASN A 883 -6.96 36.72 15.54
CA ASN A 883 -7.51 37.44 14.39
C ASN A 883 -7.19 36.79 13.02
N ILE A 884 -8.23 36.57 12.21
CA ILE A 884 -8.17 35.93 10.90
C ILE A 884 -7.70 36.90 9.81
N ARG A 885 -8.18 38.16 9.83
CA ARG A 885 -7.90 39.16 8.78
C ARG A 885 -6.48 39.73 8.81
N ASP A 886 -5.86 39.71 9.98
CA ASP A 886 -4.49 40.11 10.24
C ASP A 886 -3.51 38.92 10.07
N GLY A 887 -4.03 37.70 9.84
CA GLY A 887 -3.27 36.48 9.60
C GLY A 887 -2.69 35.81 10.85
N LYS A 888 -2.99 36.31 12.06
CA LYS A 888 -2.52 35.73 13.33
C LYS A 888 -3.15 34.37 13.64
N ALA A 889 -4.35 34.13 13.13
CA ALA A 889 -5.05 32.85 13.25
C ALA A 889 -4.37 31.67 12.52
N LEU A 890 -3.45 31.96 11.60
CA LEU A 890 -3.00 30.99 10.60
C LEU A 890 -1.55 30.59 10.84
N TYR A 891 -1.28 29.30 10.75
CA TYR A 891 0.03 28.75 11.11
C TYR A 891 1.06 28.89 9.99
N THR A 892 0.68 28.60 8.74
CA THR A 892 1.62 28.60 7.61
C THR A 892 1.50 29.86 6.73
N GLU A 893 2.59 30.21 6.06
CA GLU A 893 2.61 31.35 5.13
C GLU A 893 1.68 31.12 3.92
N LYS A 894 1.54 29.87 3.47
CA LYS A 894 0.62 29.49 2.40
C LYS A 894 -0.84 29.71 2.79
N GLU A 895 -1.24 29.33 4.00
CA GLU A 895 -2.60 29.58 4.51
C GLU A 895 -2.87 31.08 4.67
N LYS A 896 -1.88 31.86 5.12
CA LYS A 896 -1.98 33.33 5.14
C LYS A 896 -2.20 33.90 3.76
N GLN A 897 -1.48 33.44 2.75
CA GLN A 897 -1.69 33.85 1.36
C GLN A 897 -3.09 33.49 0.85
N ILE A 898 -3.57 32.27 1.13
CA ILE A 898 -4.92 31.81 0.76
C ILE A 898 -5.99 32.69 1.42
N SER A 899 -5.89 32.90 2.74
CA SER A 899 -6.83 33.73 3.49
C SER A 899 -6.83 35.17 2.97
N ASN A 900 -5.64 35.76 2.78
CA ASN A 900 -5.49 37.10 2.20
C ASN A 900 -6.19 37.20 0.83
N ALA A 901 -6.02 36.21 -0.04
CA ALA A 901 -6.69 36.16 -1.34
C ALA A 901 -8.22 36.11 -1.22
N ILE A 902 -8.78 35.32 -0.30
CA ILE A 902 -10.23 35.26 -0.05
C ILE A 902 -10.77 36.62 0.41
N PHE A 903 -10.02 37.33 1.25
CA PHE A 903 -10.33 38.68 1.70
C PHE A 903 -9.95 39.79 0.69
N GLY A 904 -9.42 39.43 -0.48
CA GLY A 904 -9.11 40.36 -1.57
C GLY A 904 -7.79 41.15 -1.40
N LYS A 905 -6.88 40.66 -0.57
CA LYS A 905 -5.54 41.21 -0.34
C LYS A 905 -4.48 40.43 -1.14
N GLY A 906 -3.46 41.12 -1.64
CA GLY A 906 -2.35 40.52 -2.39
C GLY A 906 -2.60 40.38 -3.91
N PRO A 907 -1.62 39.88 -4.67
CA PRO A 907 -1.72 39.77 -6.13
C PRO A 907 -2.66 38.63 -6.54
N LYS A 908 -3.57 38.91 -7.47
CA LYS A 908 -4.49 37.90 -8.05
C LYS A 908 -3.80 37.11 -9.16
N ASP A 909 -2.91 36.19 -8.79
CA ASP A 909 -2.14 35.34 -9.71
C ASP A 909 -2.45 33.85 -9.50
N ALA A 910 -2.91 33.18 -10.56
CA ALA A 910 -3.26 31.76 -10.53
C ALA A 910 -2.05 30.82 -10.37
N THR A 911 -0.84 31.26 -10.75
CA THR A 911 0.39 30.46 -10.62
C THR A 911 0.89 30.39 -9.18
N ILE A 912 0.64 31.44 -8.39
CA ILE A 912 1.03 31.55 -6.99
C ILE A 912 -0.06 30.99 -6.07
N LEU A 913 -1.32 31.33 -6.34
CA LEU A 913 -2.45 31.00 -5.45
C LEU A 913 -3.10 29.65 -5.76
N GLY A 914 -2.92 29.13 -6.98
CA GLY A 914 -3.72 28.01 -7.50
C GLY A 914 -5.06 28.48 -8.07
N ARG A 915 -5.60 27.71 -9.02
CA ARG A 915 -6.80 28.09 -9.80
C ARG A 915 -8.07 28.16 -8.95
N GLY A 916 -8.20 27.31 -7.92
CA GLY A 916 -9.36 27.28 -7.03
C GLY A 916 -9.45 28.53 -6.16
N ILE A 917 -8.30 28.98 -5.66
CA ILE A 917 -8.17 30.21 -4.87
C ILE A 917 -8.35 31.45 -5.77
N TYR A 918 -7.76 31.44 -6.97
CA TYR A 918 -7.97 32.50 -7.97
C TYR A 918 -9.45 32.73 -8.28
N ASN A 919 -10.22 31.65 -8.42
CA ASN A 919 -11.67 31.69 -8.65
C ASN A 919 -12.48 32.17 -7.44
N SER A 920 -11.88 32.19 -6.25
CA SER A 920 -12.49 32.58 -4.97
C SER A 920 -11.94 33.90 -4.44
N PHE A 921 -11.08 34.58 -5.21
CA PHE A 921 -10.42 35.82 -4.81
C PHE A 921 -11.44 36.93 -4.52
N GLY A 922 -11.33 37.54 -3.34
CA GLY A 922 -12.14 38.69 -2.92
C GLY A 922 -13.59 38.37 -2.54
N LEU A 923 -14.01 37.10 -2.51
CA LEU A 923 -15.38 36.72 -2.14
C LEU A 923 -15.74 37.09 -0.68
N GLY A 924 -14.74 37.18 0.20
CA GLY A 924 -14.88 37.59 1.60
C GLY A 924 -14.50 39.05 1.88
N ALA A 925 -14.15 39.86 0.86
CA ALA A 925 -13.62 41.22 1.06
C ALA A 925 -14.57 42.13 1.87
N THR A 926 -15.87 42.04 1.59
CA THR A 926 -16.93 42.77 2.32
C THR A 926 -17.45 42.04 3.57
N GLY A 927 -16.88 40.88 3.92
CA GLY A 927 -17.43 39.94 4.89
C GLY A 927 -18.29 38.86 4.23
N PHE A 928 -18.90 37.99 5.04
CA PHE A 928 -19.76 36.87 4.67
C PHE A 928 -21.21 37.13 5.07
N ASN A 929 -22.16 36.56 4.32
CA ASN A 929 -23.59 36.68 4.64
C ASN A 929 -23.94 35.94 5.94
N ILE A 930 -23.27 34.82 6.20
CA ILE A 930 -23.50 33.99 7.38
C ILE A 930 -22.15 33.69 8.05
N SER A 931 -22.11 33.84 9.37
CA SER A 931 -21.02 33.40 10.22
C SER A 931 -21.53 32.30 11.15
N SER A 932 -20.90 31.13 11.12
CA SER A 932 -21.35 29.92 11.83
C SER A 932 -20.32 29.48 12.87
N CYS A 933 -20.80 29.09 14.05
CA CYS A 933 -20.00 28.45 15.09
C CYS A 933 -20.86 27.42 15.84
N GLN A 934 -20.86 26.17 15.38
CA GLN A 934 -21.72 25.12 15.91
C GLN A 934 -20.97 24.25 16.93
N PHE A 935 -21.44 24.21 18.18
CA PHE A 935 -20.85 23.44 19.28
C PHE A 935 -19.37 23.76 19.54
N ALA A 936 -18.96 25.02 19.38
CA ALA A 936 -17.56 25.41 19.57
C ALA A 936 -17.35 26.78 20.24
N ILE A 937 -18.40 27.61 20.36
CA ILE A 937 -18.24 28.97 20.90
C ILE A 937 -17.71 28.97 22.35
N HIS A 938 -18.02 27.93 23.11
CA HIS A 938 -17.56 27.75 24.49
C HIS A 938 -16.02 27.68 24.60
N TYR A 939 -15.28 27.26 23.57
CA TYR A 939 -13.82 27.25 23.62
C TYR A 939 -13.22 28.67 23.67
N PHE A 940 -13.95 29.68 23.18
CA PHE A 940 -13.50 31.07 23.20
C PHE A 940 -13.83 31.82 24.51
N PHE A 941 -14.53 31.17 25.45
CA PHE A 941 -14.89 31.73 26.76
C PHE A 941 -13.81 31.51 27.84
N GLU A 942 -12.62 31.05 27.44
CA GLU A 942 -11.49 30.79 28.33
C GLU A 942 -11.03 32.03 29.11
N ASN A 943 -10.81 33.14 28.39
CA ASN A 943 -10.34 34.40 28.96
C ASN A 943 -10.78 35.58 28.08
N LYS A 944 -10.65 36.80 28.63
CA LYS A 944 -11.08 38.04 27.96
C LYS A 944 -10.40 38.22 26.60
N THR A 945 -9.10 37.94 26.49
CA THR A 945 -8.33 38.13 25.26
C THR A 945 -8.85 37.25 24.13
N THR A 946 -8.96 35.94 24.36
CA THR A 946 -9.48 34.98 23.38
C THR A 946 -10.93 35.34 22.98
N PHE A 947 -11.76 35.71 23.96
CA PHE A 947 -13.15 36.08 23.72
C PHE A 947 -13.28 37.32 22.83
N HIS A 948 -12.56 38.41 23.14
CA HIS A 948 -12.64 39.65 22.38
C HIS A 948 -11.99 39.57 21.00
N GLU A 949 -10.93 38.78 20.82
CA GLU A 949 -10.35 38.50 19.50
C GLU A 949 -11.30 37.65 18.64
N PHE A 950 -11.99 36.68 19.21
CA PHE A 950 -13.04 35.93 18.51
C PHE A 950 -14.24 36.82 18.12
N LEU A 951 -14.71 37.69 19.01
CA LEU A 951 -15.76 38.67 18.68
C LEU A 951 -15.32 39.66 17.61
N ARG A 952 -14.04 40.06 17.62
CA ARG A 952 -13.45 40.87 16.56
C ARG A 952 -13.50 40.14 15.22
N ASN A 953 -13.19 38.84 15.18
CA ASN A 953 -13.36 38.03 13.97
C ASN A 953 -14.80 38.03 13.47
N ILE A 954 -15.78 37.81 14.36
CA ILE A 954 -17.21 37.84 14.02
C ILE A 954 -17.59 39.20 13.41
N ALA A 955 -17.24 40.30 14.08
CA ALA A 955 -17.55 41.63 13.58
C ALA A 955 -16.89 41.94 12.23
N GLU A 956 -15.61 41.61 12.06
CA GLU A 956 -14.85 41.91 10.84
C GLU A 956 -15.21 41.00 9.65
N CYS A 957 -15.70 39.78 9.92
CA CYS A 957 -16.01 38.80 8.89
C CYS A 957 -17.50 38.70 8.56
N THR A 958 -18.43 39.24 9.35
CA THR A 958 -19.87 39.27 8.98
C THR A 958 -20.24 40.56 8.24
N LYS A 959 -21.00 40.45 7.14
CA LYS A 959 -21.57 41.61 6.42
C LYS A 959 -22.63 42.33 7.25
N ILE A 960 -22.84 43.61 6.99
CA ILE A 960 -24.05 44.31 7.46
C ILE A 960 -25.30 43.55 6.95
N ASN A 961 -26.29 43.37 7.83
CA ASN A 961 -27.46 42.51 7.64
C ASN A 961 -27.17 41.01 7.50
N GLY A 962 -25.92 40.58 7.66
CA GLY A 962 -25.56 39.18 7.81
C GLY A 962 -25.92 38.63 9.18
N TYR A 963 -25.87 37.31 9.31
CA TYR A 963 -26.25 36.59 10.51
C TYR A 963 -25.05 35.89 11.16
N PHE A 964 -24.99 35.93 12.48
CA PHE A 964 -24.13 35.06 13.28
C PHE A 964 -24.99 34.01 13.97
N ILE A 965 -24.69 32.73 13.74
CA ILE A 965 -25.47 31.59 14.24
C ILE A 965 -24.58 30.61 14.98
N GLY A 966 -25.12 29.97 16.01
CA GLY A 966 -24.39 28.93 16.73
C GLY A 966 -25.23 28.14 17.71
N THR A 967 -24.59 27.12 18.27
CA THR A 967 -25.15 26.23 19.29
C THR A 967 -24.10 25.92 20.33
N CYS A 968 -24.47 25.83 21.60
CA CYS A 968 -23.61 25.35 22.69
C CYS A 968 -24.45 25.02 23.92
N TYR A 969 -23.81 24.52 24.97
CA TYR A 969 -24.44 24.45 26.29
C TYR A 969 -24.83 25.84 26.80
N ASP A 970 -25.96 25.89 27.50
CA ASP A 970 -26.36 27.05 28.28
C ASP A 970 -25.58 27.07 29.61
N GLY A 971 -24.77 28.11 29.81
CA GLY A 971 -23.89 28.20 30.98
C GLY A 971 -24.65 28.26 32.30
N LYS A 972 -25.83 28.91 32.36
CA LYS A 972 -26.63 29.01 33.58
C LYS A 972 -27.27 27.67 33.95
N GLU A 973 -27.85 26.97 32.97
CA GLU A 973 -28.41 25.63 33.18
C GLU A 973 -27.33 24.63 33.64
N VAL A 974 -26.14 24.67 33.03
CA VAL A 974 -25.01 23.82 33.44
C VAL A 974 -24.50 24.23 34.82
N PHE A 975 -24.36 25.53 35.11
CA PHE A 975 -23.92 26.02 36.41
C PHE A 975 -24.84 25.55 37.54
N GLU A 976 -26.16 25.72 37.39
CA GLU A 976 -27.14 25.26 38.39
C GLU A 976 -27.14 23.73 38.52
N ARG A 977 -26.98 22.99 37.41
CA ARG A 977 -26.86 21.53 37.44
C ARG A 977 -25.62 21.07 38.21
N LEU A 978 -24.50 21.77 38.05
CA LEU A 978 -23.22 21.46 38.68
C LEU A 978 -23.07 22.06 40.09
N ARG A 979 -24.00 22.91 40.53
CA ARG A 979 -23.93 23.61 41.82
C ARG A 979 -23.75 22.70 43.03
N LYS A 980 -24.36 21.50 42.99
CA LYS A 980 -24.27 20.50 44.06
C LYS A 980 -22.96 19.70 44.09
N TYR A 981 -22.12 19.84 43.06
CA TYR A 981 -20.86 19.12 42.91
C TYR A 981 -19.69 20.01 43.33
N LYS A 982 -18.67 19.40 43.94
CA LYS A 982 -17.38 20.04 44.22
C LYS A 982 -16.49 20.04 42.98
N LYS A 983 -15.45 20.87 42.98
CA LYS A 983 -14.42 20.84 41.94
C LYS A 983 -13.78 19.45 41.86
N GLY A 984 -13.68 18.91 40.66
CA GLY A 984 -13.20 17.56 40.38
C GLY A 984 -14.28 16.47 40.45
N GLU A 985 -15.50 16.78 40.91
CA GLU A 985 -16.61 15.83 40.88
C GLU A 985 -17.36 15.90 39.55
N SER A 986 -17.87 14.74 39.11
CA SER A 986 -18.53 14.56 37.83
C SER A 986 -20.03 14.26 37.97
N TRP A 987 -20.82 14.80 37.06
CA TRP A 987 -22.17 14.36 36.78
C TRP A 987 -22.18 13.40 35.59
N THR A 988 -22.59 12.15 35.82
CA THR A 988 -22.53 11.07 34.83
C THR A 988 -23.92 10.53 34.50
N ILE A 989 -24.12 10.14 33.24
CA ILE A 989 -25.36 9.51 32.74
C ILE A 989 -25.00 8.19 32.04
N PHE A 990 -25.72 7.14 32.42
CA PHE A 990 -25.61 5.80 31.83
C PHE A 990 -26.88 5.44 31.06
N LYS A 991 -26.74 4.65 30.00
CA LYS A 991 -27.84 4.03 29.23
C LYS A 991 -27.43 2.61 28.87
N ASN A 992 -28.26 1.62 29.18
CA ASN A 992 -27.98 0.19 28.96
C ASN A 992 -26.59 -0.22 29.51
N ASP A 993 -26.31 0.10 30.77
CA ASP A 993 -25.04 -0.15 31.47
C ASP A 993 -23.78 0.48 30.84
N SER A 994 -23.94 1.35 29.84
CA SER A 994 -22.86 2.07 29.17
C SER A 994 -22.89 3.56 29.53
N LYS A 995 -21.72 4.14 29.85
CA LYS A 995 -21.59 5.59 30.14
C LYS A 995 -21.74 6.39 28.85
N ILE A 996 -22.80 7.19 28.74
CA ILE A 996 -23.06 7.99 27.52
C ILE A 996 -22.60 9.45 27.62
N PHE A 997 -22.50 9.98 28.84
CA PHE A 997 -22.15 11.37 29.10
C PHE A 997 -21.54 11.53 30.49
N GLU A 998 -20.53 12.38 30.60
CA GLU A 998 -19.96 12.80 31.88
C GLU A 998 -19.53 14.26 31.79
N MET A 999 -19.82 15.04 32.84
CA MET A 999 -19.40 16.43 32.93
C MET A 999 -18.81 16.73 34.31
N THR A 1000 -17.53 17.07 34.33
CA THR A 1000 -16.75 17.37 35.54
C THR A 1000 -16.67 18.88 35.78
N LYS A 1001 -17.00 19.31 36.99
CA LYS A 1001 -16.87 20.70 37.41
C LYS A 1001 -15.41 21.03 37.71
N MET A 1002 -14.87 22.10 37.13
CA MET A 1002 -13.44 22.45 37.28
C MET A 1002 -13.19 23.87 37.83
N TYR A 1003 -14.23 24.49 38.39
CA TYR A 1003 -14.25 25.83 38.96
C TYR A 1003 -14.77 25.78 40.41
N ASP A 1004 -14.40 26.76 41.25
CA ASP A 1004 -14.70 26.81 42.69
C ASP A 1004 -15.76 27.87 43.04
N GLU A 1005 -16.05 28.76 42.10
CA GLU A 1005 -16.90 29.91 42.23
C GLU A 1005 -18.37 29.50 42.52
N THR A 1006 -19.00 30.26 43.41
CA THR A 1006 -20.36 30.00 43.92
C THR A 1006 -21.44 30.85 43.24
N GLY A 1007 -21.03 31.88 42.51
CA GLY A 1007 -21.90 32.72 41.68
C GLY A 1007 -21.49 32.66 40.21
N PHE A 1008 -22.41 33.06 39.32
CA PHE A 1008 -22.16 33.15 37.88
C PHE A 1008 -22.73 34.49 37.37
N PRO A 1009 -21.97 35.60 37.54
CA PRO A 1009 -22.46 36.95 37.25
C PRO A 1009 -22.59 37.21 35.75
N ASP A 1010 -23.50 38.09 35.34
CA ASP A 1010 -23.73 38.46 33.94
C ASP A 1010 -22.70 39.51 33.43
N THR A 1011 -21.44 39.37 33.83
CA THR A 1011 -20.32 40.26 33.47
C THR A 1011 -19.13 39.46 32.93
N ASP A 1012 -18.04 40.14 32.58
CA ASP A 1012 -16.77 39.51 32.17
C ASP A 1012 -16.18 38.55 33.20
N ALA A 1013 -16.58 38.67 34.47
CA ALA A 1013 -16.28 37.73 35.55
C ALA A 1013 -16.95 36.33 35.38
N SER A 1014 -17.75 36.12 34.34
CA SER A 1014 -18.27 34.79 33.94
C SER A 1014 -17.33 33.99 33.03
N LEU A 1015 -16.25 34.60 32.53
CA LEU A 1015 -15.26 33.93 31.69
C LEU A 1015 -14.36 33.01 32.52
N GLY A 1016 -13.81 31.96 31.89
CA GLY A 1016 -12.88 31.02 32.54
C GLY A 1016 -13.52 29.91 33.38
N TYR A 1017 -14.86 29.84 33.45
CA TYR A 1017 -15.58 28.82 34.20
C TYR A 1017 -15.52 27.48 33.47
N ALA A 1018 -14.51 26.69 33.79
CA ALA A 1018 -14.17 25.55 32.98
C ALA A 1018 -14.83 24.24 33.44
N ILE A 1019 -15.12 23.37 32.48
CA ILE A 1019 -15.71 22.05 32.67
C ILE A 1019 -14.98 21.04 31.78
N ASN A 1020 -14.97 19.77 32.19
CA ASN A 1020 -14.52 18.69 31.29
C ASN A 1020 -15.73 17.88 30.86
N VAL A 1021 -15.96 17.74 29.56
CA VAL A 1021 -17.14 17.08 28.99
C VAL A 1021 -16.72 15.85 28.20
N TYR A 1022 -17.25 14.69 28.58
CA TYR A 1022 -17.13 13.44 27.85
C TYR A 1022 -18.47 13.09 27.20
N GLN A 1023 -18.42 12.66 25.94
CA GLN A 1023 -19.57 12.15 25.19
C GLN A 1023 -19.20 10.83 24.50
N GLU A 1024 -20.10 9.83 24.56
CA GLU A 1024 -19.94 8.51 23.90
C GLU A 1024 -19.50 8.62 22.43
N SER A 1025 -20.08 9.57 21.70
CA SER A 1025 -19.84 9.71 20.27
C SER A 1025 -18.42 10.18 19.90
N ILE A 1026 -17.69 10.74 20.87
CA ILE A 1026 -16.30 11.22 20.71
C ILE A 1026 -15.31 10.35 21.49
N ASN A 1027 -15.79 9.70 22.56
CA ASN A 1027 -15.05 8.78 23.43
C ASN A 1027 -13.80 9.41 24.07
N LEU A 1028 -13.81 10.73 24.27
CA LEU A 1028 -12.77 11.53 24.90
C LEU A 1028 -13.41 12.66 25.72
N ALA A 1029 -12.73 13.10 26.78
CA ALA A 1029 -13.14 14.24 27.59
C ALA A 1029 -12.43 15.51 27.10
N PHE A 1030 -13.19 16.58 26.81
CA PHE A 1030 -12.66 17.85 26.35
C PHE A 1030 -12.87 18.95 27.37
N ARG A 1031 -11.91 19.87 27.44
CA ARG A 1031 -12.01 21.09 28.23
C ARG A 1031 -12.92 22.09 27.51
N GLU A 1032 -14.04 22.45 28.12
CA GLU A 1032 -14.97 23.48 27.64
C GLU A 1032 -15.15 24.57 28.71
N PHE A 1033 -15.78 25.69 28.36
CA PHE A 1033 -16.09 26.78 29.30
C PHE A 1033 -17.58 27.14 29.28
N LEU A 1034 -18.12 27.56 30.43
CA LEU A 1034 -19.52 27.95 30.53
C LEU A 1034 -19.78 29.27 29.78
N VAL A 1035 -20.87 29.28 29.01
CA VAL A 1035 -21.28 30.44 28.21
C VAL A 1035 -22.40 31.18 28.94
N ASN A 1036 -22.09 32.36 29.49
CA ASN A 1036 -23.12 33.27 30.02
C ASN A 1036 -23.78 34.02 28.85
N PHE A 1037 -25.06 33.75 28.60
CA PHE A 1037 -25.76 34.27 27.43
C PHE A 1037 -26.17 35.73 27.58
N GLU A 1038 -26.46 36.19 28.79
CA GLU A 1038 -26.78 37.58 29.08
C GLU A 1038 -25.58 38.48 28.85
N TYR A 1039 -24.40 38.05 29.33
CA TYR A 1039 -23.14 38.71 29.03
C TYR A 1039 -22.84 38.67 27.53
N LEU A 1040 -22.99 37.52 26.87
CA LEU A 1040 -22.79 37.39 25.42
C LEU A 1040 -23.69 38.35 24.63
N ILE A 1041 -24.98 38.46 24.97
CA ILE A 1041 -25.92 39.37 24.29
C ILE A 1041 -25.48 40.82 24.43
N GLN A 1042 -25.10 41.26 25.64
CA GLN A 1042 -24.62 42.63 25.87
C GLN A 1042 -23.39 42.95 25.02
N VAL A 1043 -22.36 42.08 25.05
CA VAL A 1043 -21.12 42.35 24.32
C VAL A 1043 -21.36 42.26 22.80
N MET A 1044 -22.24 41.38 22.33
CA MET A 1044 -22.60 41.32 20.90
C MET A 1044 -23.23 42.63 20.42
N GLU A 1045 -24.03 43.32 21.25
CA GLU A 1045 -24.58 44.65 20.93
C GLU A 1045 -23.50 45.73 20.76
N ASP A 1046 -22.46 45.68 21.61
CA ASP A 1046 -21.30 46.56 21.51
C ASP A 1046 -20.53 46.34 20.21
N TYR A 1047 -20.43 45.09 19.75
CA TYR A 1047 -19.81 44.72 18.47
C TYR A 1047 -20.75 44.89 17.26
N GLY A 1048 -21.96 45.45 17.45
CA GLY A 1048 -22.87 45.84 16.36
C GLY A 1048 -23.88 44.78 15.94
N PHE A 1049 -24.12 43.78 16.78
CA PHE A 1049 -25.07 42.69 16.55
C PHE A 1049 -26.27 42.78 17.49
N VAL A 1050 -27.46 42.44 16.99
CA VAL A 1050 -28.69 42.43 17.82
C VAL A 1050 -29.45 41.14 17.59
N LEU A 1051 -30.30 40.78 18.56
CA LEU A 1051 -31.27 39.70 18.39
C LEU A 1051 -32.34 40.09 17.35
N LEU A 1052 -32.87 39.09 16.64
CA LEU A 1052 -33.88 39.29 15.60
C LEU A 1052 -35.24 39.67 16.20
N LYS A 1053 -36.03 40.42 15.42
CA LYS A 1053 -37.41 40.77 15.76
C LYS A 1053 -38.36 39.61 15.46
N THR A 1054 -39.52 39.61 16.11
CA THR A 1054 -40.56 38.56 15.96
C THR A 1054 -40.99 38.33 14.51
N GLU A 1055 -41.09 39.39 13.70
CA GLU A 1055 -41.46 39.29 12.28
C GLU A 1055 -40.39 38.57 11.43
N GLU A 1056 -39.11 38.76 11.77
CA GLU A 1056 -37.99 38.09 11.09
C GLU A 1056 -37.95 36.62 11.48
N LEU A 1057 -38.18 36.31 12.76
CA LEU A 1057 -38.23 34.95 13.28
C LEU A 1057 -39.34 34.11 12.66
N GLN A 1058 -40.53 34.70 12.44
CA GLN A 1058 -41.64 34.03 11.74
C GLN A 1058 -41.26 33.65 10.31
N LYS A 1059 -40.50 34.49 9.60
CA LYS A 1059 -40.03 34.19 8.23
C LYS A 1059 -38.98 33.07 8.21
N ILE A 1060 -38.09 33.06 9.20
CA ILE A 1060 -37.02 32.05 9.36
C ILE A 1060 -37.58 30.72 9.88
N GLY A 1061 -38.75 30.75 10.55
CA GLY A 1061 -39.41 29.58 11.09
C GLY A 1061 -38.90 29.15 12.47
N LEU A 1062 -38.24 30.04 13.21
CA LEU A 1062 -37.74 29.78 14.56
C LEU A 1062 -38.62 30.45 15.62
N PRO A 1063 -38.77 29.84 16.82
CA PRO A 1063 -39.65 30.39 17.85
C PRO A 1063 -39.04 31.62 18.55
N SER A 1064 -37.72 31.70 18.67
CA SER A 1064 -37.00 32.81 19.30
C SER A 1064 -35.62 33.01 18.67
N SER A 1065 -34.97 34.15 18.94
CA SER A 1065 -33.58 34.43 18.52
C SER A 1065 -32.55 33.67 19.38
N THR A 1066 -32.95 33.28 20.59
CA THR A 1066 -32.17 32.49 21.52
C THR A 1066 -33.11 31.59 22.30
N GLY A 1067 -32.86 30.29 22.34
CA GLY A 1067 -33.78 29.34 22.98
C GLY A 1067 -33.14 28.00 23.27
N LEU A 1068 -33.70 27.28 24.24
CA LEU A 1068 -33.25 25.94 24.60
C LEU A 1068 -33.71 24.91 23.56
N PHE A 1069 -32.92 23.86 23.38
CA PHE A 1069 -33.24 22.77 22.46
C PHE A 1069 -34.56 22.06 22.81
N ARG A 1070 -34.99 22.13 24.08
CA ARG A 1070 -36.31 21.64 24.52
C ARG A 1070 -37.46 22.29 23.74
N GLU A 1071 -37.39 23.59 23.50
CA GLU A 1071 -38.42 24.34 22.76
C GLU A 1071 -38.47 23.90 21.29
N LEU A 1072 -37.29 23.71 20.68
CA LEU A 1072 -37.18 23.20 19.32
C LEU A 1072 -37.69 21.77 19.21
N PHE A 1073 -37.46 20.93 20.22
CA PHE A 1073 -37.97 19.56 20.25
C PHE A 1073 -39.49 19.54 20.30
N SER A 1074 -40.12 20.34 21.17
CA SER A 1074 -41.59 20.47 21.19
C SER A 1074 -42.16 21.03 19.89
N THR A 1075 -41.43 21.94 19.24
CA THR A 1075 -41.81 22.45 17.90
C THR A 1075 -41.76 21.33 16.86
N MET A 1076 -40.71 20.51 16.88
CA MET A 1076 -40.58 19.35 15.99
C MET A 1076 -41.72 18.34 16.20
N GLU A 1077 -42.07 18.03 17.46
CA GLU A 1077 -43.18 17.14 17.78
C GLU A 1077 -44.50 17.65 17.20
N ASN A 1078 -44.75 18.97 17.32
CA ASN A 1078 -45.95 19.59 16.76
C ASN A 1078 -45.95 19.60 15.22
N GLU A 1079 -44.79 19.82 14.58
CA GLU A 1079 -44.64 19.74 13.12
C GLU A 1079 -44.93 18.33 12.59
N ILE A 1080 -44.39 17.29 13.24
CA ILE A 1080 -44.65 15.89 12.88
C ILE A 1080 -46.12 15.51 13.11
N ARG A 1081 -46.74 15.99 14.20
CA ARG A 1081 -48.17 15.78 14.46
C ARG A 1081 -49.05 16.39 13.37
N ARG A 1082 -48.68 17.57 12.85
CA ARG A 1082 -49.41 18.25 11.77
C ARG A 1082 -49.14 17.62 10.39
N ASN A 1083 -47.91 17.15 10.16
CA ASN A 1083 -47.51 16.51 8.91
C ASN A 1083 -46.63 15.26 9.19
N LYS A 1084 -47.26 14.09 9.20
CA LYS A 1084 -46.58 12.80 9.45
C LYS A 1084 -45.42 12.52 8.49
N GLN A 1085 -45.46 13.07 7.27
CA GLN A 1085 -44.42 12.88 6.26
C GLN A 1085 -43.12 13.62 6.59
N SER A 1086 -43.20 14.67 7.43
CA SER A 1086 -42.01 15.41 7.90
C SER A 1086 -41.13 14.57 8.84
N GLY A 1087 -41.72 13.58 9.53
CA GLY A 1087 -40.98 12.67 10.42
C GLY A 1087 -39.93 11.82 9.70
N ILE A 1088 -40.12 11.51 8.41
CA ILE A 1088 -39.18 10.73 7.59
C ILE A 1088 -37.83 11.47 7.47
N ASN A 1089 -37.86 12.80 7.38
CA ASN A 1089 -36.66 13.62 7.22
C ASN A 1089 -35.80 13.68 8.49
N TYR A 1090 -36.39 13.38 9.66
CA TYR A 1090 -35.74 13.50 10.96
C TYR A 1090 -35.28 12.15 11.55
N LYS A 1091 -35.49 11.04 10.82
CA LYS A 1091 -35.09 9.68 11.23
C LYS A 1091 -35.54 9.36 12.67
N LYS A 1092 -34.64 8.87 13.52
CA LYS A 1092 -34.90 8.50 14.92
C LYS A 1092 -34.96 9.70 15.89
N ALA A 1093 -34.95 10.95 15.42
CA ALA A 1093 -34.92 12.12 16.31
C ALA A 1093 -36.09 12.13 17.32
N MET A 1094 -37.26 11.59 16.95
CA MET A 1094 -38.44 11.51 17.83
C MET A 1094 -38.29 10.46 18.94
N GLU A 1095 -37.40 9.47 18.77
CA GLU A 1095 -37.20 8.33 19.67
C GLU A 1095 -36.19 8.61 20.78
N MET A 1096 -35.89 9.89 21.05
CA MET A 1096 -34.89 10.30 22.05
C MET A 1096 -35.29 9.83 23.46
N SER A 1097 -34.42 9.07 24.11
CA SER A 1097 -34.67 8.53 25.45
C SER A 1097 -34.65 9.63 26.53
N THR A 1098 -35.07 9.29 27.75
CA THR A 1098 -35.02 10.19 28.90
C THR A 1098 -33.62 10.69 29.19
N GLU A 1099 -32.62 9.83 29.07
CA GLU A 1099 -31.20 10.10 29.29
C GLU A 1099 -30.66 11.03 28.20
N GLU A 1100 -30.96 10.74 26.93
CA GLU A 1100 -30.57 11.59 25.80
C GLU A 1100 -31.21 12.98 25.88
N LYS A 1101 -32.47 13.08 26.30
CA LYS A 1101 -33.15 14.37 26.51
C LYS A 1101 -32.48 15.20 27.59
N GLN A 1102 -32.00 14.57 28.67
CA GLN A 1102 -31.26 15.28 29.73
C GLN A 1102 -29.99 15.94 29.22
N ILE A 1103 -29.27 15.30 28.29
CA ILE A 1103 -28.05 15.85 27.67
C ILE A 1103 -28.42 16.92 26.63
N SER A 1104 -29.32 16.58 25.72
CA SER A 1104 -29.71 17.43 24.59
C SER A 1104 -30.29 18.77 25.04
N PHE A 1105 -31.13 18.78 26.07
CA PHE A 1105 -31.87 19.97 26.50
C PHE A 1105 -31.04 20.98 27.31
N LEU A 1106 -29.78 20.67 27.63
CA LEU A 1106 -28.82 21.65 28.14
C LEU A 1106 -28.32 22.59 27.05
N ASN A 1107 -28.53 22.24 25.78
CA ASN A 1107 -28.04 23.03 24.66
C ASN A 1107 -29.03 24.15 24.32
N ARG A 1108 -28.46 25.27 23.89
CA ARG A 1108 -29.13 26.46 23.39
C ARG A 1108 -28.68 26.74 21.96
N TYR A 1109 -29.60 27.27 21.17
CA TYR A 1109 -29.28 27.88 19.87
C TYR A 1109 -29.38 29.40 19.98
N PHE A 1110 -28.65 30.11 19.14
CA PHE A 1110 -28.71 31.56 19.06
C PHE A 1110 -28.50 32.07 17.63
N ILE A 1111 -29.14 33.20 17.32
CA ILE A 1111 -29.00 33.94 16.08
C ILE A 1111 -28.93 35.43 16.39
N PHE A 1112 -27.89 36.07 15.88
CA PHE A 1112 -27.71 37.51 15.89
C PHE A 1112 -27.67 38.07 14.47
N ARG A 1113 -28.12 39.30 14.27
CA ARG A 1113 -28.01 40.03 13.00
C ARG A 1113 -27.10 41.23 13.17
N LYS A 1114 -26.14 41.42 12.24
CA LYS A 1114 -25.28 42.60 12.23
C LYS A 1114 -26.07 43.80 11.71
N VAL A 1115 -26.16 44.87 12.51
CA VAL A 1115 -26.93 46.08 12.17
C VAL A 1115 -26.07 47.30 11.87
N ARG A 1116 -24.83 47.34 12.38
CA ARG A 1116 -23.90 48.45 12.17
C ARG A 1116 -22.46 47.95 12.08
N GLU A 1117 -21.60 48.72 11.42
CA GLU A 1117 -20.15 48.54 11.48
C GLU A 1117 -19.61 49.23 12.73
N VAL A 1118 -18.64 48.58 13.38
CA VAL A 1118 -17.95 49.09 14.57
C VAL A 1118 -16.45 48.94 14.32
N ASP A 1119 -15.64 49.89 14.81
CA ASP A 1119 -14.18 49.73 14.86
C ASP A 1119 -13.82 48.68 15.91
N ALA A 1120 -13.96 47.41 15.53
CA ALA A 1120 -13.79 46.25 16.40
C ALA A 1120 -12.37 46.19 17.00
N LYS A 1121 -11.37 46.71 16.28
CA LYS A 1121 -9.98 46.79 16.76
C LYS A 1121 -9.85 47.80 17.88
N LYS A 1122 -10.37 49.03 17.69
CA LYS A 1122 -10.36 50.04 18.76
C LYS A 1122 -11.18 49.58 19.96
N MET A 1123 -12.30 48.90 19.73
CA MET A 1123 -13.12 48.37 20.83
C MET A 1123 -12.41 47.29 21.64
N ALA A 1124 -11.85 46.27 20.99
CA ALA A 1124 -11.07 45.24 21.67
C ALA A 1124 -9.90 45.87 22.46
N GLN A 1125 -9.20 46.85 21.89
CA GLN A 1125 -8.11 47.55 22.56
C GLN A 1125 -8.56 48.40 23.76
N VAL A 1126 -9.70 49.08 23.67
CA VAL A 1126 -10.24 49.90 24.76
C VAL A 1126 -10.67 49.02 25.94
N ILE A 1127 -11.35 47.90 25.67
CA ILE A 1127 -11.81 46.97 26.70
C ILE A 1127 -10.63 46.29 27.39
N LEU A 1128 -9.62 45.86 26.62
CA LEU A 1128 -8.41 45.26 27.18
C LEU A 1128 -7.60 46.28 28.01
N LYS A 1129 -7.46 47.53 27.54
CA LYS A 1129 -6.72 48.59 28.27
C LYS A 1129 -7.45 49.14 29.50
N GLN A 1130 -8.78 49.24 29.47
CA GLN A 1130 -9.56 49.62 30.65
C GLN A 1130 -9.35 48.63 31.80
N ASN A 1131 -9.20 47.35 31.48
CA ASN A 1131 -8.97 46.29 32.46
C ASN A 1131 -7.52 46.26 32.97
N GLU A 1132 -6.50 46.47 32.11
CA GLU A 1132 -5.12 46.65 32.59
C GLU A 1132 -5.02 47.81 33.60
N PHE A 1133 -5.79 48.90 33.40
CA PHE A 1133 -5.85 50.02 34.34
C PHE A 1133 -6.58 49.69 35.65
N ILE A 1134 -7.55 48.76 35.63
CA ILE A 1134 -8.30 48.32 36.82
C ILE A 1134 -7.52 47.26 37.59
N GLU A 1135 -6.83 46.33 36.92
CA GLU A 1135 -5.96 45.31 37.53
C GLU A 1135 -4.73 45.96 38.17
N ASN A 1136 -4.05 46.91 37.49
CA ASN A 1136 -2.92 47.63 38.09
C ASN A 1136 -3.33 48.49 39.30
N ASN A 1137 -4.49 49.17 39.26
CA ASN A 1137 -4.99 49.94 40.41
C ASN A 1137 -5.51 49.02 41.54
N GLY A 1138 -5.98 47.81 41.19
CA GLY A 1138 -6.41 46.80 42.16
C GLY A 1138 -5.24 46.14 42.88
N GLU A 1139 -4.13 45.90 42.19
CA GLU A 1139 -2.86 45.43 42.78
C GLU A 1139 -2.23 46.51 43.67
N GLU A 1140 -2.26 47.80 43.28
CA GLU A 1140 -1.83 48.90 44.17
C GLU A 1140 -2.69 48.99 45.44
N ALA A 1141 -4.01 48.78 45.34
CA ALA A 1141 -4.92 48.76 46.49
C ALA A 1141 -4.76 47.50 47.37
N LEU A 1142 -4.40 46.36 46.80
CA LEU A 1142 -4.10 45.12 47.53
C LEU A 1142 -2.73 45.20 48.23
N MET A 1143 -1.73 45.82 47.61
CA MET A 1143 -0.44 46.12 48.26
C MET A 1143 -0.61 47.12 49.41
N GLU A 1144 -1.48 48.14 49.29
CA GLU A 1144 -1.82 49.03 50.42
C GLU A 1144 -2.58 48.32 51.57
N ILE A 1145 -3.35 47.27 51.27
CA ILE A 1145 -4.05 46.46 52.28
C ILE A 1145 -3.11 45.44 52.94
N GLU A 1146 -2.18 44.83 52.21
CA GLU A 1146 -1.16 43.93 52.74
C GLU A 1146 -0.09 44.67 53.59
N ASP A 1147 0.32 45.88 53.20
CA ASP A 1147 1.18 46.73 54.03
C ASP A 1147 0.47 47.23 55.31
N SER A 1148 -0.87 47.26 55.33
CA SER A 1148 -1.66 47.65 56.52
C SER A 1148 -1.95 46.49 57.48
N THR A 1149 -1.66 45.24 57.12
CA THR A 1149 -1.93 44.05 57.95
C THR A 1149 -0.70 43.46 58.62
N GLN A 1150 0.50 44.01 58.40
CA GLN A 1150 1.72 43.67 59.14
C GLN A 1150 2.12 44.75 60.15
N THR A 1151 1.31 45.03 61.17
CA THR A 1151 1.78 45.58 62.47
C THR A 1151 0.62 45.67 63.48
N ILE A 1152 0.23 44.56 64.10
CA ILE A 1152 -0.42 44.58 65.42
C ILE A 1152 0.10 43.40 66.26
N GLU A 1153 1.11 43.68 67.09
CA GLU A 1153 1.40 42.93 68.32
C GLU A 1153 0.34 43.25 69.38
N ILE A 1154 0.08 42.25 70.23
CA ILE A 1154 -0.97 42.22 71.26
C ILE A 1154 -0.54 43.05 72.48
N GLU A 1155 -1.26 44.13 72.80
CA GLU A 1155 -1.36 44.61 74.19
C GLU A 1155 -2.61 45.48 74.49
N LYS A 1156 -2.96 45.55 75.78
CA LYS A 1156 -4.30 45.74 76.35
C LYS A 1156 -4.86 47.19 76.39
N LEU A 1157 -6.21 47.25 76.39
CA LEU A 1157 -7.15 48.30 76.82
C LEU A 1157 -6.63 49.69 77.27
N SER A 1158 -7.12 50.76 76.62
CA SER A 1158 -7.80 51.91 77.28
C SER A 1158 -8.46 52.88 76.27
N LYS A 1159 -9.26 53.81 76.81
CA LYS A 1159 -10.38 54.60 76.22
C LYS A 1159 -9.95 55.94 75.54
N PRO A 1160 -10.87 56.78 74.98
CA PRO A 1160 -10.74 57.40 73.65
C PRO A 1160 -10.43 58.92 73.55
N LYS A 1161 -10.10 59.36 72.31
CA LYS A 1161 -10.46 60.63 71.60
C LYS A 1161 -9.91 62.00 72.11
N LEU A 1162 -9.26 62.78 71.21
CA LEU A 1162 -9.74 64.03 70.52
C LEU A 1162 -8.64 65.07 70.10
N VAL A 1163 -8.91 65.76 68.96
CA VAL A 1163 -8.43 67.08 68.41
C VAL A 1163 -7.04 67.09 67.72
N ILE A 1164 -6.79 67.46 66.43
CA ILE A 1164 -7.21 68.45 65.39
C ILE A 1164 -6.42 69.80 65.36
N LYS A 1165 -5.94 70.16 64.13
CA LYS A 1165 -5.50 71.46 63.55
C LYS A 1165 -4.04 71.93 63.82
N MET A 1166 -3.27 72.59 62.95
CA MET A 1166 -3.25 73.07 61.52
C MET A 1166 -1.82 73.68 61.27
N PRO A 1167 -1.45 74.50 60.24
CA PRO A 1167 -1.53 74.41 58.76
C PRO A 1167 -0.24 74.88 57.98
N LYS A 1168 -0.21 74.61 56.65
CA LYS A 1168 0.33 75.36 55.48
C LYS A 1168 1.68 76.14 55.53
N LYS A 1169 2.52 75.97 54.48
CA LYS A 1169 2.74 76.99 53.41
C LYS A 1169 3.64 76.54 52.23
N THR A 1170 3.42 77.22 51.12
CA THR A 1170 3.82 77.04 49.71
C THR A 1170 5.05 77.88 49.33
N THR A 1171 5.77 77.56 48.23
CA THR A 1171 6.41 78.54 47.30
C THR A 1171 6.84 77.88 45.98
N VAL A 1172 7.24 78.69 44.98
CA VAL A 1172 6.73 78.71 43.59
C VAL A 1172 7.85 79.09 42.58
N LYS A 1173 7.82 78.53 41.34
CA LYS A 1173 8.39 79.01 40.00
C LYS A 1173 9.93 79.06 39.81
N LYS A 1174 10.59 78.95 38.63
CA LYS A 1174 10.43 78.68 37.14
C LYS A 1174 11.89 78.78 36.53
N PRO A 1175 12.21 78.85 35.20
CA PRO A 1175 12.14 77.88 34.08
C PRO A 1175 13.40 77.80 33.11
N LYS A 1176 13.38 76.86 32.13
CA LYS A 1176 13.92 76.77 30.72
C LYS A 1176 15.34 77.25 30.28
N ILE A 1177 15.99 76.51 29.34
CA ILE A 1177 16.20 76.79 27.87
C ILE A 1177 17.15 75.73 27.21
N ASP A 1178 16.91 75.47 25.91
CA ASP A 1178 17.55 74.56 24.91
C ASP A 1178 18.97 74.94 24.40
N GLU A 1179 19.67 74.03 23.67
CA GLU A 1179 20.08 74.18 22.24
C GLU A 1179 20.96 73.03 21.64
N GLN A 1180 20.58 72.56 20.41
CA GLN A 1180 21.35 72.28 19.15
C GLN A 1180 22.57 71.29 19.11
N THR A 1181 22.95 70.50 18.07
CA THR A 1181 22.61 70.27 16.63
C THR A 1181 23.37 69.05 15.99
N LYS A 1182 22.69 68.31 15.08
CA LYS A 1182 23.04 67.72 13.73
C LYS A 1182 24.23 66.74 13.37
N ASN A 1183 23.85 65.81 12.46
CA ASN A 1183 24.55 65.04 11.37
C ASN A 1183 25.37 63.77 11.71
N ILE A 1184 25.54 62.71 10.88
CA ILE A 1184 25.01 62.07 9.64
C ILE A 1184 25.64 60.63 9.59
N GLU A 1185 25.09 59.70 8.79
CA GLU A 1185 25.68 58.43 8.23
C GLU A 1185 25.44 57.05 8.91
N GLN A 1186 24.98 56.09 8.07
CA GLN A 1186 24.87 54.63 8.25
C GLN A 1186 26.27 53.95 8.16
N PRO A 1187 26.56 52.71 8.66
CA PRO A 1187 25.86 51.44 8.32
C PRO A 1187 25.92 50.25 9.33
N THR A 1188 25.26 49.14 8.95
CA THR A 1188 25.43 47.72 9.40
C THR A 1188 25.08 47.34 10.84
N GLU A 1189 24.03 46.51 11.02
CA GLU A 1189 23.82 45.72 12.24
C GLU A 1189 23.99 44.22 11.96
N ASN A 1190 24.97 43.64 12.65
CA ASN A 1190 25.11 42.23 12.97
C ASN A 1190 24.06 41.84 14.01
N ILE A 1191 23.39 40.71 13.82
CA ILE A 1191 22.52 40.10 14.84
C ILE A 1191 23.36 39.09 15.63
N ILE A 1192 23.47 39.33 16.93
CA ILE A 1192 24.01 38.45 17.96
C ILE A 1192 22.82 37.84 18.72
N GLU A 1193 22.81 36.51 18.82
CA GLU A 1193 21.91 35.74 19.70
C GLU A 1193 22.33 35.86 21.17
N PRO A 1194 21.39 35.93 22.14
CA PRO A 1194 21.73 35.83 23.55
C PRO A 1194 21.63 34.38 24.09
N ALA A 1195 22.62 34.05 24.91
CA ALA A 1195 22.80 32.80 25.61
C ALA A 1195 21.81 32.57 26.77
N GLY A 1196 21.52 31.29 27.06
CA GLY A 1196 20.91 30.82 28.31
C GLY A 1196 21.87 29.87 29.04
N GLU A 1197 22.15 30.20 30.30
CA GLU A 1197 23.08 29.52 31.20
C GLU A 1197 22.52 28.22 31.82
N MET A 1198 23.44 27.30 32.10
CA MET A 1198 23.26 26.05 32.85
C MET A 1198 23.48 26.27 34.35
N VAL A 1199 22.82 25.48 35.20
CA VAL A 1199 23.18 25.29 36.62
C VAL A 1199 23.58 23.83 36.88
N GLU A 1200 24.61 23.71 37.71
CA GLU A 1200 25.47 22.56 38.05
C GLU A 1200 24.77 21.38 38.74
N ILE A 1201 25.32 20.18 38.49
CA ILE A 1201 25.34 19.05 39.45
C ILE A 1201 26.82 18.70 39.72
N SER A 1202 27.09 18.40 40.98
CA SER A 1202 28.36 18.36 41.68
C SER A 1202 29.33 17.21 41.32
N LYS A 1203 30.62 17.53 41.50
CA LYS A 1203 31.85 16.76 41.24
C LYS A 1203 32.08 15.59 42.21
N ILE A 1204 32.64 14.47 41.72
CA ILE A 1204 33.71 13.70 42.41
C ILE A 1204 34.78 13.26 41.36
N LYS A 1205 36.05 13.34 41.78
CA LYS A 1205 37.31 13.37 41.00
C LYS A 1205 37.79 12.01 40.42
N PRO A 1206 38.65 12.04 39.38
CA PRO A 1206 39.30 10.87 38.79
C PRO A 1206 40.68 10.55 39.40
N THR A 1207 41.03 9.27 39.43
CA THR A 1207 42.37 8.74 39.77
C THR A 1207 42.90 7.89 38.63
N GLY A 1208 44.15 8.14 38.20
CA GLY A 1208 45.01 7.10 37.62
C GLY A 1208 45.38 7.24 36.13
N GLN A 1209 46.69 7.27 35.88
CA GLN A 1209 47.46 7.55 34.65
C GLN A 1209 47.40 6.50 33.51
N PRO A 1210 47.91 6.85 32.30
CA PRO A 1210 47.79 6.06 31.08
C PRO A 1210 48.95 5.08 30.85
N MET A 1211 48.67 3.92 30.24
CA MET A 1211 49.69 3.01 29.70
C MET A 1211 49.53 2.78 28.20
N LYS A 1212 50.63 3.00 27.47
CA LYS A 1212 50.86 2.67 26.06
C LYS A 1212 50.79 1.16 25.84
N LEU A 1213 50.16 0.72 24.74
CA LEU A 1213 50.40 -0.62 24.19
C LEU A 1213 50.69 -0.57 22.69
N LYS A 1214 51.75 -1.31 22.33
CA LYS A 1214 52.42 -1.41 21.04
C LYS A 1214 51.65 -2.28 20.06
N ILE A 1215 51.64 -1.86 18.80
CA ILE A 1215 51.28 -2.65 17.63
C ILE A 1215 52.39 -3.67 17.36
N ARG A 1216 52.02 -4.92 17.06
CA ARG A 1216 52.92 -5.96 16.51
C ARG A 1216 52.32 -6.51 15.22
N ASP A 1217 53.07 -6.32 14.14
CA ASP A 1217 52.97 -7.08 12.90
C ASP A 1217 53.30 -8.56 13.12
N THR A 1218 52.56 -9.45 12.42
CA THR A 1218 53.13 -10.71 11.92
C THR A 1218 52.35 -11.23 10.71
N THR A 1219 52.94 -11.09 9.53
CA THR A 1219 52.81 -12.02 8.40
C THR A 1219 53.66 -13.28 8.63
N LYS A 1220 53.13 -14.50 8.39
CA LYS A 1220 53.89 -15.66 7.87
C LYS A 1220 53.01 -16.87 7.48
N THR A 1221 52.97 -17.10 6.17
CA THR A 1221 53.15 -18.34 5.37
C THR A 1221 53.37 -19.71 6.07
N ILE A 1222 52.66 -20.77 5.58
CA ILE A 1222 53.17 -22.10 5.08
C ILE A 1222 52.27 -23.33 5.41
N LYS A 1223 51.89 -24.05 4.33
CA LYS A 1223 51.62 -25.50 4.13
C LYS A 1223 50.85 -26.31 5.20
N LYS A 1224 49.71 -26.89 4.80
CA LYS A 1224 49.62 -28.27 4.31
C LYS A 1224 48.35 -28.47 3.49
#